data_AF-A0A537WFP5-F1
#
_entry.id   AF-A0A537WFP5-F1
#
_cell.length_a   1.000
_cell.length_b   1.000
_cell.length_c   1.000
_cell.angle_alpha   90.00
_cell.angle_beta   90.00
_cell.angle_gamma   90.00
#
_symmetry.space_group_name_H-M   'P 1'
#
loop_
_entity.id
_entity.type
_entity.pdbx_description
1 polymer ?
#
loop_
_entity_poly.entity_id
_entity_poly.type
_entity_poly.pdbx_seq_one_letter_code
_entity_poly.pdbx_strand_id
1 'polypeptide(L)'
;MRWDNLRLDVRPADDRLTTPLFEQGAVVRTFDTPEFRGITFYEVHARSIINHVPEASRMPFRYTINPYRGCSHGCVYCLGGDTPILMGDGRLEPLADVRPGDEIYGTVRSGNYRWYVKTGVKAQWSTVKPAYRVTLEDGTELVTSGDHRLLSDRGWKYVTGSEQGADRRPHLTLNNKLMGTGQFATGPDKGADYQDGYLCGMIRGDGHLGSYAYARPGRAHGNVHRFRLALVDMEALHRTREYLLERGISTREFLFQEAVGGFKPIFAIRTSALAHVNAIGELVRWPTEPALEWSKGFLAGIFDAEGSYSGGILRMSNTDLGIVDQIASALNRFAFQYRIEPTSRPNGLAAVRLLGGLREALRFFHTVDPAITRKRDISGKAIKGNAPLRVVSIEPLGIDLPMFDITTGTGDFIANGLVSHNCFARKTHTYLDLDYGHDFDTRIVVKVNAPELLRKELTQPKWTGEHIAMGTNVDTYQRGEGRYRLMRGIIEGLRDFANPFSILTKGTLILRDLDLLVQSASVTDVATNFSVGSVDTELWRLLEPGTPSPLRRLEAVRTLNEAGVPCGVLMAPIVPFISDTDEAIHNTVQAIADAGATHIVPIVLHLRKGGSREWFMAWLADKHPELVPRYRELYGAGAYAPTAYQEEVSGRVQGLAQRFGVGRATPHEARRVAPGFPQPEQLTLT
;
A
#
# COMPACT_ATOMS: atom_id res chain seq x y z
N MET A 1 -12.99 -25.71 -7.33
CA MET A 1 -12.16 -25.38 -6.14
C MET A 1 -13.09 -25.20 -4.96
N ARG A 2 -12.84 -25.85 -3.82
CA ARG A 2 -13.81 -26.02 -2.73
C ARG A 2 -13.92 -24.78 -1.82
N TRP A 3 -14.16 -23.60 -2.40
CA TRP A 3 -14.25 -22.32 -1.68
C TRP A 3 -15.46 -21.45 -2.08
N ASP A 4 -16.38 -21.97 -2.91
CA ASP A 4 -17.56 -21.23 -3.39
C ASP A 4 -18.63 -20.96 -2.32
N ASN A 5 -18.53 -21.57 -1.12
CA ASN A 5 -19.57 -21.46 -0.08
C ASN A 5 -19.42 -20.23 0.84
N LEU A 6 -18.57 -19.25 0.47
CA LEU A 6 -18.27 -18.05 1.26
C LEU A 6 -18.64 -16.74 0.55
N ARG A 7 -19.39 -16.79 -0.57
CA ARG A 7 -19.95 -15.60 -1.22
C ARG A 7 -21.37 -15.34 -0.70
N LEU A 8 -21.65 -14.10 -0.29
CA LEU A 8 -22.99 -13.66 0.13
C LEU A 8 -23.67 -12.89 -1.01
N ASP A 9 -24.51 -13.57 -1.79
CA ASP A 9 -25.50 -12.96 -2.68
C ASP A 9 -26.89 -13.02 -2.04
N VAL A 10 -27.22 -12.14 -1.08
CA VAL A 10 -28.62 -11.93 -0.62
C VAL A 10 -28.85 -10.47 -0.21
N ARG A 11 -29.99 -9.89 -0.64
CA ARG A 11 -30.41 -8.48 -0.49
C ARG A 11 -30.68 -8.04 0.96
N PRO A 12 -30.52 -6.74 1.29
CA PRO A 12 -30.56 -6.24 2.66
C PRO A 12 -31.99 -5.96 3.16
N ALA A 13 -32.25 -6.33 4.41
CA ALA A 13 -33.36 -5.82 5.22
C ALA A 13 -32.99 -5.93 6.71
N ASP A 14 -32.25 -4.95 7.26
CA ASP A 14 -32.41 -4.36 8.60
C ASP A 14 -31.29 -3.33 8.86
N ASP A 15 -31.59 -2.24 9.57
CA ASP A 15 -30.85 -0.96 9.57
C ASP A 15 -29.91 -0.79 10.80
N ARG A 16 -29.13 -1.82 11.11
CA ARG A 16 -28.02 -1.75 12.09
C ARG A 16 -26.71 -1.96 11.35
N LEU A 17 -25.73 -1.07 11.55
CA LEU A 17 -24.39 -1.07 10.93
C LEU A 17 -23.68 -2.44 11.00
N THR A 18 -24.04 -3.34 10.09
CA THR A 18 -23.33 -4.60 9.81
C THR A 18 -22.35 -4.33 8.69
N THR A 19 -21.06 -4.32 9.00
CA THR A 19 -20.02 -4.44 7.97
C THR A 19 -20.29 -5.72 7.15
N PRO A 20 -20.29 -5.70 5.81
CA PRO A 20 -20.77 -6.82 4.97
C PRO A 20 -19.97 -8.14 5.06
N LEU A 21 -18.98 -8.22 5.95
CA LEU A 21 -17.80 -9.10 5.87
C LEU A 21 -17.66 -10.09 7.03
N PHE A 22 -18.51 -10.01 8.05
CA PHE A 22 -18.51 -10.96 9.15
C PHE A 22 -19.84 -11.69 9.19
N GLU A 23 -19.84 -12.96 9.63
CA GLU A 23 -21.09 -13.62 10.01
C GLU A 23 -21.90 -12.71 10.93
N GLN A 24 -23.23 -12.74 10.81
CA GLN A 24 -24.12 -12.15 11.80
C GLN A 24 -23.69 -12.64 13.20
N GLY A 25 -22.99 -11.80 13.98
CA GLY A 25 -22.48 -12.16 15.31
C GLY A 25 -21.05 -11.72 15.69
N ALA A 26 -20.24 -11.14 14.80
CA ALA A 26 -18.93 -10.61 15.20
C ALA A 26 -19.05 -9.34 16.07
N VAL A 27 -18.32 -9.29 17.18
CA VAL A 27 -18.28 -8.15 18.10
C VAL A 27 -16.96 -7.39 17.89
N VAL A 28 -17.06 -6.11 17.59
CA VAL A 28 -15.89 -5.22 17.46
C VAL A 28 -15.54 -4.67 18.84
N ARG A 29 -14.29 -4.85 19.29
CA ARG A 29 -13.79 -4.22 20.52
C ARG A 29 -12.54 -3.39 20.27
N THR A 30 -12.48 -2.24 20.93
CA THR A 30 -11.30 -1.38 21.01
C THR A 30 -10.98 -1.16 22.48
N PHE A 31 -9.69 -1.18 22.85
CA PHE A 31 -9.26 -1.02 24.23
C PHE A 31 -8.42 0.26 24.37
N ASP A 32 -8.71 1.07 25.40
CA ASP A 32 -8.05 2.36 25.68
C ASP A 32 -6.78 2.25 26.55
N THR A 33 -6.18 1.06 26.66
CA THR A 33 -4.93 0.88 27.41
C THR A 33 -3.71 1.23 26.56
N PRO A 34 -2.64 1.82 27.15
CA PRO A 34 -1.42 2.19 26.41
C PRO A 34 -0.80 1.05 25.59
N GLU A 35 -0.97 -0.20 26.05
CA GLU A 35 -0.45 -1.42 25.45
C GLU A 35 -1.18 -1.87 24.16
N PHE A 36 -2.43 -1.41 23.96
CA PHE A 36 -3.28 -1.77 22.81
C PHE A 36 -3.80 -0.54 22.06
N ARG A 37 -3.29 0.66 22.37
CA ARG A 37 -3.70 1.91 21.71
C ARG A 37 -3.47 1.79 20.20
N GLY A 38 -4.55 1.96 19.44
CA GLY A 38 -4.53 1.82 17.97
C GLY A 38 -4.77 0.39 17.47
N ILE A 39 -5.00 -0.62 18.33
CA ILE A 39 -5.37 -1.99 17.97
C ILE A 39 -6.87 -2.22 18.23
N THR A 40 -7.60 -2.56 17.18
CA THR A 40 -8.95 -3.14 17.18
C THR A 40 -8.86 -4.66 17.25
N PHE A 41 -9.77 -5.28 17.99
CA PHE A 41 -9.93 -6.74 17.98
C PHE A 41 -11.30 -7.08 17.42
N TYR A 42 -11.32 -7.99 16.45
CA TYR A 42 -12.55 -8.55 15.90
C TYR A 42 -12.83 -9.88 16.58
N GLU A 43 -13.75 -9.89 17.53
CA GLU A 43 -14.19 -11.10 18.19
C GLU A 43 -15.17 -11.84 17.28
N VAL A 44 -14.75 -13.01 16.82
CA VAL A 44 -15.55 -13.87 15.95
C VAL A 44 -15.83 -15.19 16.63
N HIS A 45 -17.02 -15.73 16.39
CA HIS A 45 -17.32 -17.13 16.69
C HIS A 45 -16.94 -17.97 15.48
N ALA A 46 -15.86 -18.73 15.59
CA ALA A 46 -15.45 -19.63 14.53
C ALA A 46 -16.43 -20.82 14.43
N ARG A 47 -16.62 -21.32 13.21
CA ARG A 47 -17.33 -22.59 12.96
C ARG A 47 -16.43 -23.82 13.13
N SER A 48 -15.12 -23.64 12.96
CA SER A 48 -14.10 -24.66 13.22
C SER A 48 -12.79 -24.07 13.71
N ILE A 49 -12.04 -24.78 14.56
CA ILE A 49 -10.75 -24.32 15.10
C ILE A 49 -9.57 -25.22 14.70
N ILE A 50 -9.80 -26.53 14.53
CA ILE A 50 -8.80 -27.49 14.05
C ILE A 50 -8.70 -27.42 12.52
N ASN A 51 -7.55 -27.01 11.99
CA ASN A 51 -7.32 -26.84 10.56
C ASN A 51 -6.39 -27.93 10.02
N HIS A 52 -6.82 -28.61 8.96
CA HIS A 52 -5.99 -29.60 8.26
C HIS A 52 -4.93 -28.92 7.38
N VAL A 53 -3.69 -29.37 7.47
CA VAL A 53 -2.56 -28.92 6.66
C VAL A 53 -2.52 -29.73 5.36
N PRO A 54 -2.54 -29.10 4.17
CA PRO A 54 -2.52 -29.82 2.89
C PRO A 54 -1.32 -30.76 2.76
N GLU A 55 -1.52 -31.93 2.14
CA GLU A 55 -0.46 -32.95 1.95
C GLU A 55 0.77 -32.42 1.21
N ALA A 56 0.58 -31.44 0.32
CA ALA A 56 1.69 -30.79 -0.39
C ALA A 56 2.63 -29.99 0.53
N SER A 57 2.22 -29.72 1.77
CA SER A 57 3.05 -29.06 2.79
C SER A 57 4.00 -30.07 3.43
N ARG A 58 5.31 -29.80 3.35
CA ARG A 58 6.36 -30.67 3.93
C ARG A 58 6.49 -30.56 5.46
N MET A 59 5.41 -30.19 6.16
CA MET A 59 5.40 -30.07 7.62
C MET A 59 5.30 -31.45 8.28
N PRO A 60 5.89 -31.63 9.47
CA PRO A 60 5.85 -32.91 10.21
C PRO A 60 4.50 -33.18 10.91
N PHE A 61 3.55 -32.25 10.83
CA PHE A 61 2.21 -32.36 11.41
C PHE A 61 1.13 -32.18 10.33
N ARG A 62 -0.09 -32.60 10.65
CA ARG A 62 -1.26 -32.53 9.74
C ARG A 62 -2.39 -31.63 10.22
N TYR A 63 -2.33 -31.16 11.47
CA TYR A 63 -3.35 -30.28 12.03
C TYR A 63 -2.76 -29.08 12.76
N THR A 64 -3.49 -27.97 12.74
CA THR A 64 -3.10 -26.73 13.43
C THR A 64 -4.28 -26.03 14.08
N ILE A 65 -4.00 -25.34 15.18
CA ILE A 65 -4.94 -24.39 15.81
C ILE A 65 -4.35 -22.98 15.69
N ASN A 66 -5.20 -22.05 15.26
CA ASN A 66 -4.87 -20.63 15.17
C ASN A 66 -6.00 -19.81 15.81
N PRO A 67 -5.86 -19.41 17.09
CA PRO A 67 -6.87 -18.61 17.81
C PRO A 67 -6.88 -17.15 17.35
N TYR A 68 -5.77 -16.67 16.78
CA TYR A 68 -5.60 -15.31 16.27
C TYR A 68 -5.34 -15.27 14.77
N ARG A 69 -5.69 -14.15 14.13
CA ARG A 69 -5.18 -13.71 12.82
C ARG A 69 -4.80 -12.23 12.90
N GLY A 70 -3.60 -11.88 12.42
CA GLY A 70 -2.95 -10.58 12.68
C GLY A 70 -1.86 -10.71 13.77
N CYS A 71 -0.83 -9.86 13.74
CA CYS A 71 0.33 -9.82 14.61
C CYS A 71 0.63 -8.39 15.07
N SER A 72 0.49 -8.07 16.37
CA SER A 72 0.64 -6.70 16.94
C SER A 72 2.07 -6.10 16.94
N HIS A 73 2.93 -6.39 15.96
CA HIS A 73 4.36 -6.08 16.00
C HIS A 73 4.86 -4.99 15.00
N GLY A 74 4.08 -4.55 13.99
CA GLY A 74 4.07 -3.17 13.40
C GLY A 74 5.07 -2.76 12.27
N CYS A 75 4.63 -1.89 11.31
CA CYS A 75 5.48 -1.10 10.35
C CYS A 75 4.96 0.36 10.07
N VAL A 76 5.82 1.29 9.52
CA VAL A 76 6.07 2.65 10.11
C VAL A 76 5.87 3.95 9.25
N TYR A 77 5.48 3.96 7.97
CA TYR A 77 5.53 5.18 7.11
C TYR A 77 4.16 5.89 6.91
N CYS A 78 3.99 7.20 7.22
CA CYS A 78 2.71 7.92 7.00
C CYS A 78 2.84 9.43 6.69
N LEU A 79 1.83 10.02 6.02
CA LEU A 79 1.67 11.46 5.69
C LEU A 79 0.34 12.02 6.21
N GLY A 80 0.19 13.34 6.31
CA GLY A 80 -1.09 13.99 6.65
C GLY A 80 -2.18 13.69 5.61
N GLY A 81 -3.42 13.50 6.05
CA GLY A 81 -4.53 13.09 5.18
C GLY A 81 -4.93 14.12 4.11
N ASP A 82 -4.66 15.39 4.36
CA ASP A 82 -4.86 16.52 3.44
C ASP A 82 -3.77 16.63 2.36
N THR A 83 -2.73 15.80 2.42
CA THR A 83 -1.63 15.83 1.45
C THR A 83 -2.15 15.53 0.05
N PRO A 84 -1.98 16.43 -0.94
CA PRO A 84 -2.49 16.22 -2.29
C PRO A 84 -1.66 15.18 -3.04
N ILE A 85 -2.32 14.16 -3.57
CA ILE A 85 -1.75 13.07 -4.37
C ILE A 85 -2.00 13.31 -5.84
N LEU A 86 -0.98 13.12 -6.67
CA LEU A 86 -1.11 13.27 -8.12
C LEU A 86 -1.79 12.03 -8.73
N MET A 87 -3.05 12.18 -9.12
CA MET A 87 -3.88 11.13 -9.71
C MET A 87 -3.47 10.86 -11.16
N GLY A 88 -3.81 9.67 -11.65
CA GLY A 88 -3.42 9.18 -12.99
C GLY A 88 -4.03 9.98 -14.14
N ASP A 89 -5.11 10.72 -13.89
CA ASP A 89 -5.71 11.67 -14.84
C ASP A 89 -5.06 13.07 -14.78
N GLY A 90 -4.06 13.25 -13.90
CA GLY A 90 -3.36 14.51 -13.67
C GLY A 90 -4.09 15.48 -12.74
N ARG A 91 -5.15 15.07 -12.04
CA ARG A 91 -5.80 15.83 -10.96
C ARG A 91 -5.14 15.55 -9.60
N LEU A 92 -5.62 16.26 -8.59
CA LEU A 92 -5.18 16.14 -7.22
C LEU A 92 -6.33 15.60 -6.36
N GLU A 93 -6.03 14.62 -5.54
CA GLU A 93 -6.94 14.08 -4.53
C GLU A 93 -6.24 14.11 -3.17
N PRO A 94 -6.90 14.49 -2.07
CA PRO A 94 -6.34 14.32 -0.73
C PRO A 94 -5.99 12.85 -0.46
N LEU A 95 -4.85 12.58 0.20
CA LEU A 95 -4.41 11.21 0.51
C LEU A 95 -5.46 10.43 1.33
N ALA A 96 -6.20 11.11 2.20
CA ALA A 96 -7.29 10.51 2.96
C ALA A 96 -8.45 10.03 2.08
N ASP A 97 -8.60 10.57 0.87
CA ASP A 97 -9.69 10.29 -0.07
C ASP A 97 -9.29 9.33 -1.19
N VAL A 98 -7.99 9.08 -1.38
CA VAL A 98 -7.49 8.02 -2.26
C VAL A 98 -7.97 6.64 -1.79
N ARG A 99 -8.39 5.79 -2.73
CA ARG A 99 -8.93 4.44 -2.50
C ARG A 99 -8.15 3.37 -3.27
N PRO A 100 -8.14 2.11 -2.79
CA PRO A 100 -7.66 0.99 -3.58
C PRO A 100 -8.39 0.87 -4.92
N GLY A 101 -7.65 0.66 -5.99
CA GLY A 101 -8.17 0.66 -7.37
C GLY A 101 -7.92 1.97 -8.12
N ASP A 102 -7.71 3.08 -7.41
CA ASP A 102 -7.39 4.36 -8.05
C ASP A 102 -6.07 4.28 -8.82
N GLU A 103 -6.01 4.96 -9.96
CA GLU A 103 -4.77 5.15 -10.71
C GLU A 103 -4.11 6.45 -10.26
N ILE A 104 -2.84 6.41 -9.89
CA ILE A 104 -2.03 7.57 -9.48
C ILE A 104 -0.67 7.57 -10.17
N TYR A 105 0.09 8.65 -10.04
CA TYR A 105 1.48 8.69 -10.48
C TYR A 105 2.45 8.20 -9.39
N GLY A 106 3.35 7.31 -9.81
CA GLY A 106 4.57 6.95 -9.11
C GLY A 106 5.78 7.11 -10.04
N THR A 107 6.89 6.47 -9.69
CA THR A 107 8.15 6.59 -10.42
C THR A 107 8.82 5.23 -10.63
N VAL A 108 9.50 5.07 -11.76
CA VAL A 108 10.40 3.94 -12.02
C VAL A 108 11.77 4.45 -12.40
N ARG A 109 12.81 3.81 -11.86
CA ARG A 109 14.19 4.12 -12.25
C ARG A 109 14.54 3.37 -13.54
N SER A 110 14.96 4.08 -14.56
CA SER A 110 15.50 3.52 -15.80
C SER A 110 16.75 4.28 -16.22
N GLY A 111 17.88 3.58 -16.25
CA GLY A 111 19.21 4.18 -16.36
C GLY A 111 19.52 5.14 -15.20
N ASN A 112 20.03 6.32 -15.54
CA ASN A 112 20.40 7.36 -14.57
C ASN A 112 19.21 8.25 -14.15
N TYR A 113 18.02 8.03 -14.71
CA TYR A 113 16.86 8.87 -14.47
C TYR A 113 15.72 8.09 -13.83
N ARG A 114 14.87 8.81 -13.10
CA ARG A 114 13.55 8.33 -12.68
C ARG A 114 12.50 8.91 -13.59
N TRP A 115 11.50 8.11 -13.91
CA TRP A 115 10.46 8.43 -14.88
C TRP A 115 9.10 8.30 -14.23
N TYR A 116 8.21 9.28 -14.44
CA TYR A 116 6.82 9.21 -14.00
C TYR A 116 6.09 8.11 -14.75
N VAL A 117 5.36 7.27 -14.01
CA VAL A 117 4.49 6.24 -14.56
C VAL A 117 3.20 6.16 -13.78
N LYS A 118 2.11 5.80 -14.46
CA LYS A 118 0.84 5.49 -13.81
C LYS A 118 0.94 4.16 -13.08
N THR A 119 0.28 4.09 -11.92
CA THR A 119 0.28 2.92 -11.07
C THR A 119 -1.00 2.84 -10.28
N GLY A 120 -1.49 1.62 -10.05
CA GLY A 120 -2.68 1.40 -9.23
C GLY A 120 -2.36 1.47 -7.74
N VAL A 121 -3.26 2.09 -6.98
CA VAL A 121 -3.32 2.00 -5.52
C VAL A 121 -3.83 0.62 -5.14
N LYS A 122 -3.08 -0.09 -4.30
CA LYS A 122 -3.38 -1.46 -3.88
C LYS A 122 -4.04 -1.52 -2.50
N ALA A 123 -3.74 -0.56 -1.64
CA ALA A 123 -4.23 -0.47 -0.27
C ALA A 123 -4.07 0.97 0.23
N GLN A 124 -4.92 1.37 1.18
CA GLN A 124 -4.86 2.64 1.89
C GLN A 124 -5.21 2.39 3.36
N TRP A 125 -4.51 3.06 4.27
CA TRP A 125 -4.85 2.99 5.69
C TRP A 125 -4.43 4.25 6.43
N SER A 126 -4.93 4.39 7.66
CA SER A 126 -4.52 5.45 8.59
C SER A 126 -3.86 4.90 9.85
N THR A 127 -3.07 5.74 10.53
CA THR A 127 -2.45 5.47 11.83
C THR A 127 -2.22 6.79 12.55
N VAL A 128 -2.41 6.83 13.87
CA VAL A 128 -2.14 8.03 14.68
C VAL A 128 -0.67 8.07 15.09
N LYS A 129 0.04 9.15 14.76
CA LYS A 129 1.50 9.29 15.02
C LYS A 129 1.91 10.72 15.36
N PRO A 130 3.04 10.91 16.07
CA PRO A 130 3.65 12.22 16.23
C PRO A 130 3.94 12.86 14.87
N ALA A 131 3.45 14.08 14.70
CA ALA A 131 3.52 14.79 13.45
C ALA A 131 4.74 15.70 13.34
N TYR A 132 5.35 15.71 12.15
CA TYR A 132 6.46 16.58 11.79
C TYR A 132 6.09 17.39 10.55
N ARG A 133 6.39 18.69 10.55
CA ARG A 133 6.30 19.54 9.36
C ARG A 133 7.67 19.62 8.70
N VAL A 134 7.71 19.34 7.41
CA VAL A 134 8.90 19.55 6.57
C VAL A 134 8.60 20.70 5.62
N THR A 135 9.42 21.74 5.67
CA THR A 135 9.27 22.94 4.81
C THR A 135 10.49 23.06 3.89
N LEU A 136 10.24 23.33 2.60
CA LEU A 136 11.25 23.47 1.56
C LEU A 136 11.44 24.92 1.11
N GLU A 137 12.56 25.18 0.44
CA GLU A 137 12.96 26.52 -0.04
C GLU A 137 11.95 27.18 -0.99
N ASP A 138 11.19 26.41 -1.77
CA ASP A 138 10.15 26.94 -2.65
C ASP A 138 8.79 27.15 -1.98
N GLY A 139 8.71 26.95 -0.66
CA GLY A 139 7.48 27.06 0.12
C GLY A 139 6.67 25.76 0.22
N THR A 140 7.11 24.67 -0.42
CA THR A 140 6.44 23.37 -0.29
C THR A 140 6.48 22.89 1.16
N GLU A 141 5.31 22.52 1.69
CA GLU A 141 5.17 21.93 3.02
C GLU A 141 4.51 20.54 2.95
N LEU A 142 4.97 19.63 3.81
CA LEU A 142 4.30 18.36 4.09
C LEU A 142 4.26 18.10 5.59
N VAL A 143 3.14 17.55 6.04
CA VAL A 143 3.02 16.97 7.38
C VAL A 143 3.24 15.45 7.27
N THR A 144 4.20 14.92 8.01
CA THR A 144 4.64 13.52 7.90
C THR A 144 4.86 12.88 9.27
N SER A 145 4.91 11.54 9.32
CA SER A 145 5.48 10.85 10.47
C SER A 145 7.00 11.01 10.46
N GLY A 146 7.63 10.91 11.63
CA GLY A 146 9.10 11.00 11.76
C GLY A 146 9.85 9.91 11.00
N ASP A 147 9.19 8.78 10.73
CA ASP A 147 9.76 7.65 10.00
C ASP A 147 9.47 7.69 8.50
N HIS A 148 8.63 8.62 8.00
CA HIS A 148 8.31 8.70 6.57
C HIS A 148 9.58 8.96 5.74
N ARG A 149 9.66 8.38 4.54
CA ARG A 149 10.83 8.51 3.66
C ARG A 149 10.51 9.33 2.43
N LEU A 150 11.27 10.40 2.23
CA LEU A 150 11.25 11.25 1.04
C LEU A 150 12.49 10.99 0.18
N LEU A 151 12.33 11.03 -1.13
CA LEU A 151 13.46 10.86 -2.04
C LEU A 151 14.25 12.17 -2.15
N SER A 152 15.53 12.14 -1.80
CA SER A 152 16.48 13.23 -2.06
C SER A 152 17.38 12.93 -3.26
N ASP A 153 18.10 13.95 -3.70
CA ASP A 153 19.23 13.85 -4.65
C ASP A 153 20.32 12.87 -4.19
N ARG A 154 20.40 12.59 -2.88
CA ARG A 154 21.31 11.64 -2.23
C ARG A 154 20.62 10.34 -1.80
N GLY A 155 19.47 10.01 -2.39
CA GLY A 155 18.69 8.81 -2.09
C GLY A 155 17.59 9.04 -1.04
N TRP A 156 16.98 7.95 -0.59
CA TRP A 156 15.86 8.01 0.36
C TRP A 156 16.31 8.43 1.76
N LYS A 157 15.58 9.37 2.37
CA LYS A 157 15.87 9.90 3.70
C LYS A 157 14.63 9.83 4.58
N TYR A 158 14.80 9.36 5.81
CA TYR A 158 13.77 9.43 6.86
C TYR A 158 13.57 10.89 7.29
N VAL A 159 12.36 11.28 7.69
CA VAL A 159 12.12 12.67 8.13
C VAL A 159 12.92 13.00 9.39
N THR A 160 13.01 12.06 10.33
CA THR A 160 13.80 12.21 11.57
C THR A 160 14.80 11.07 11.74
N GLY A 161 15.81 11.30 12.57
CA GLY A 161 16.83 10.35 12.96
C GLY A 161 17.93 11.10 13.73
N SER A 162 19.00 10.40 14.09
CA SER A 162 20.16 11.02 14.75
C SER A 162 21.44 10.82 13.93
N GLU A 163 22.45 11.67 14.17
CA GLU A 163 23.80 11.46 13.62
C GLU A 163 24.62 10.45 14.45
N GLN A 164 24.23 10.20 15.70
CA GLN A 164 24.92 9.35 16.67
C GLN A 164 23.92 8.52 17.51
N GLY A 165 24.35 7.39 18.05
CA GLY A 165 23.51 6.54 18.92
C GLY A 165 22.54 5.61 18.16
N ALA A 166 21.58 5.05 18.89
CA ALA A 166 20.70 3.98 18.42
C ALA A 166 19.73 4.38 17.29
N ASP A 167 19.42 5.67 17.14
CA ASP A 167 18.54 6.21 16.10
C ASP A 167 19.29 6.64 14.82
N ARG A 168 20.56 6.20 14.67
CA ARG A 168 21.40 6.55 13.53
C ARG A 168 20.85 5.92 12.25
N ARG A 169 20.30 6.77 11.38
CA ARG A 169 19.80 6.39 10.05
C ARG A 169 19.92 7.56 9.07
N PRO A 170 19.89 7.30 7.75
CA PRO A 170 19.89 8.36 6.75
C PRO A 170 18.62 9.23 6.88
N HIS A 171 18.72 10.33 7.61
CA HIS A 171 17.59 11.24 7.84
C HIS A 171 17.78 12.56 7.07
N LEU A 172 16.71 13.33 6.98
CA LEU A 172 16.71 14.65 6.37
C LEU A 172 17.55 15.62 7.21
N THR A 173 18.41 16.36 6.52
CA THR A 173 19.11 17.53 7.05
C THR A 173 18.87 18.73 6.14
N LEU A 174 19.19 19.93 6.62
CA LEU A 174 19.02 21.18 5.85
C LEU A 174 19.90 21.24 4.58
N ASN A 175 20.80 20.27 4.42
CA ASN A 175 21.66 20.10 3.25
C ASN A 175 21.06 19.16 2.19
N ASN A 176 19.89 18.56 2.44
CA ASN A 176 19.25 17.67 1.48
C ASN A 176 18.34 18.45 0.54
N LYS A 177 18.34 18.03 -0.74
CA LYS A 177 17.42 18.52 -1.76
C LYS A 177 16.51 17.39 -2.20
N LEU A 178 15.20 17.59 -2.06
CA LEU A 178 14.20 16.60 -2.41
C LEU A 178 13.93 16.53 -3.91
N MET A 179 13.44 15.38 -4.36
CA MET A 179 13.16 15.08 -5.75
C MET A 179 11.66 15.25 -6.03
N GLY A 180 11.33 16.03 -7.05
CA GLY A 180 9.95 16.34 -7.38
C GLY A 180 9.80 17.62 -8.19
N THR A 181 8.56 18.10 -8.30
CA THR A 181 8.20 19.36 -8.95
C THR A 181 7.98 20.51 -7.97
N GLY A 182 7.86 20.19 -6.68
CA GLY A 182 7.41 21.13 -5.64
C GLY A 182 5.89 21.28 -5.60
N GLN A 183 5.44 22.13 -4.69
CA GLN A 183 4.04 22.34 -4.32
C GLN A 183 3.12 22.41 -5.53
N PHE A 184 2.02 21.68 -5.46
CA PHE A 184 0.97 21.77 -6.47
C PHE A 184 0.16 23.05 -6.32
N ALA A 185 -0.24 23.66 -7.44
CA ALA A 185 -1.09 24.85 -7.43
C ALA A 185 -2.52 24.51 -7.01
N THR A 186 -3.19 25.48 -6.41
CA THR A 186 -4.61 25.42 -6.09
C THR A 186 -5.46 25.49 -7.37
N GLY A 187 -6.54 24.70 -7.40
CA GLY A 187 -7.51 24.67 -8.49
C GLY A 187 -8.32 25.95 -8.66
N PRO A 188 -9.12 26.03 -9.74
CA PRO A 188 -10.19 27.02 -9.86
C PRO A 188 -11.37 26.70 -8.92
N ASP A 189 -12.14 27.71 -8.56
CA ASP A 189 -13.34 27.57 -7.70
C ASP A 189 -14.54 27.00 -8.49
N LYS A 190 -14.39 26.89 -9.82
CA LYS A 190 -15.39 26.36 -10.78
C LYS A 190 -16.75 27.05 -10.75
N GLY A 191 -16.80 28.27 -10.20
CA GLY A 191 -17.98 29.13 -10.22
C GLY A 191 -18.29 29.71 -11.60
N ALA A 192 -19.28 30.61 -11.64
CA ALA A 192 -19.84 31.12 -12.89
C ALA A 192 -18.79 31.75 -13.83
N ASP A 193 -17.90 32.58 -13.28
CA ASP A 193 -16.83 33.22 -14.06
C ASP A 193 -15.92 32.21 -14.75
N TYR A 194 -15.53 31.14 -14.05
CA TYR A 194 -14.71 30.07 -14.62
C TYR A 194 -15.44 29.36 -15.75
N GLN A 195 -16.72 29.02 -15.55
CA GLN A 195 -17.53 28.35 -16.56
C GLN A 195 -17.68 29.20 -17.82
N ASP A 196 -17.97 30.49 -17.66
CA ASP A 196 -18.13 31.44 -18.76
C ASP A 196 -16.81 31.63 -19.52
N GLY A 197 -15.68 31.70 -18.78
CA GLY A 197 -14.34 31.68 -19.36
C GLY A 197 -14.09 30.41 -20.17
N TYR A 198 -14.41 29.24 -19.62
CA TYR A 198 -14.25 27.94 -20.28
C TYR A 198 -15.05 27.86 -21.58
N LEU A 199 -16.32 28.26 -21.54
CA LEU A 199 -17.18 28.33 -22.72
C LEU A 199 -16.60 29.28 -23.78
N CYS A 200 -16.11 30.45 -23.36
CA CYS A 200 -15.48 31.41 -24.27
C CYS A 200 -14.25 30.83 -24.96
N GLY A 201 -13.32 30.23 -24.22
CA GLY A 201 -12.11 29.61 -24.78
C GLY A 201 -12.44 28.43 -25.71
N MET A 202 -13.32 27.53 -25.28
CA MET A 202 -13.70 26.34 -26.05
C MET A 202 -14.40 26.69 -27.36
N ILE A 203 -15.42 27.55 -27.30
CA ILE A 203 -16.27 27.87 -28.46
C ILE A 203 -15.49 28.74 -29.46
N ARG A 204 -14.59 29.61 -29.00
CA ARG A 204 -13.73 30.39 -29.91
C ARG A 204 -12.63 29.57 -30.57
N GLY A 205 -12.17 28.50 -29.94
CA GLY A 205 -11.21 27.56 -30.55
C GLY A 205 -11.88 26.68 -31.60
N ASP A 206 -12.85 25.85 -31.18
CA ASP A 206 -13.40 24.76 -32.02
C ASP A 206 -14.90 24.90 -32.34
N GLY A 207 -15.56 25.92 -31.81
CA GLY A 207 -17.00 26.15 -31.99
C GLY A 207 -17.33 26.81 -33.32
N HIS A 208 -18.39 26.34 -33.96
CA HIS A 208 -18.99 26.99 -35.12
C HIS A 208 -20.28 27.71 -34.71
N LEU A 209 -20.24 29.04 -34.67
CA LEU A 209 -21.36 29.91 -34.35
C LEU A 209 -21.65 30.84 -35.53
N GLY A 210 -22.87 30.85 -36.05
CA GLY A 210 -23.21 31.71 -37.16
C GLY A 210 -24.70 31.81 -37.47
N SER A 211 -25.05 32.89 -38.15
CA SER A 211 -26.38 33.15 -38.70
C SER A 211 -26.26 33.45 -40.19
N TYR A 212 -27.00 32.73 -41.03
CA TYR A 212 -26.87 32.84 -42.49
C TYR A 212 -28.25 33.03 -43.13
N ALA A 213 -28.34 33.93 -44.10
CA ALA A 213 -29.52 34.04 -44.94
C ALA A 213 -29.60 32.80 -45.85
N TYR A 214 -30.73 32.11 -45.85
CA TYR A 214 -30.95 30.92 -46.65
C TYR A 214 -32.18 31.11 -47.54
N ALA A 215 -31.95 31.03 -48.85
CA ALA A 215 -33.01 31.11 -49.86
C ALA A 215 -33.39 29.69 -50.33
N ARG A 216 -34.67 29.31 -50.20
CA ARG A 216 -35.23 28.10 -50.84
C ARG A 216 -36.04 28.52 -52.08
N PRO A 217 -35.88 27.86 -53.23
CA PRO A 217 -36.76 28.09 -54.38
C PRO A 217 -38.23 27.92 -53.97
N GLY A 218 -39.05 28.96 -54.14
CA GLY A 218 -40.50 28.92 -53.88
C GLY A 218 -40.96 29.22 -52.45
N ARG A 219 -40.10 29.69 -51.53
CA ARG A 219 -40.50 30.19 -50.18
C ARG A 219 -39.76 31.50 -49.82
N ALA A 220 -40.34 32.26 -48.89
CA ALA A 220 -39.75 33.48 -48.35
C ALA A 220 -38.35 33.24 -47.72
N HIS A 221 -37.47 34.23 -47.85
CA HIS A 221 -36.12 34.23 -47.26
C HIS A 221 -36.17 34.00 -45.75
N GLY A 222 -35.35 33.07 -45.23
CA GLY A 222 -35.27 32.79 -43.80
C GLY A 222 -33.82 32.84 -43.31
N ASN A 223 -33.62 33.30 -42.08
CA ASN A 223 -32.31 33.22 -41.42
C ASN A 223 -32.16 31.86 -40.74
N VAL A 224 -31.03 31.21 -40.95
CA VAL A 224 -30.65 29.96 -40.27
C VAL A 224 -29.61 30.29 -39.22
N HIS A 225 -29.96 30.03 -37.96
CA HIS A 225 -29.07 30.18 -36.81
C HIS A 225 -28.48 28.82 -36.46
N ARG A 226 -27.17 28.76 -36.23
CA ARG A 226 -26.49 27.51 -35.91
C ARG A 226 -25.35 27.72 -34.93
N PHE A 227 -25.40 26.95 -33.86
CA PHE A 227 -24.25 26.59 -33.05
C PHE A 227 -23.94 25.10 -33.24
N ARG A 228 -22.66 24.76 -33.42
CA ARG A 228 -22.16 23.39 -33.39
C ARG A 228 -20.76 23.37 -32.80
N LEU A 229 -20.52 22.49 -31.83
CA LEU A 229 -19.19 22.12 -31.36
C LEU A 229 -19.01 20.63 -31.61
N ALA A 230 -17.93 20.25 -32.31
CA ALA A 230 -17.63 18.87 -32.64
C ALA A 230 -16.25 18.51 -32.11
N LEU A 231 -16.16 17.49 -31.25
CA LEU A 231 -14.93 17.12 -30.55
C LEU A 231 -14.72 15.60 -30.59
N VAL A 232 -13.45 15.20 -30.56
CA VAL A 232 -13.03 13.81 -30.34
C VAL A 232 -13.14 13.44 -28.86
N ASP A 233 -12.83 14.39 -27.97
CA ASP A 233 -12.78 14.15 -26.53
C ASP A 233 -14.12 14.47 -25.87
N MET A 234 -14.82 13.43 -25.43
CA MET A 234 -16.15 13.53 -24.82
C MET A 234 -16.14 14.31 -23.50
N GLU A 235 -15.03 14.30 -22.75
CA GLU A 235 -14.89 15.03 -21.49
C GLU A 235 -15.15 16.53 -21.66
N ALA A 236 -14.50 17.14 -22.67
CA ALA A 236 -14.67 18.55 -23.01
C ALA A 236 -16.05 18.83 -23.62
N LEU A 237 -16.57 17.92 -24.46
CA LEU A 237 -17.88 18.06 -25.08
C LEU A 237 -19.00 18.06 -24.02
N HIS A 238 -18.94 17.13 -23.08
CA HIS A 238 -19.89 17.02 -21.97
C HIS A 238 -19.80 18.20 -21.01
N ARG A 239 -18.58 18.61 -20.62
CA ARG A 239 -18.38 19.80 -19.77
C ARG A 239 -18.95 21.06 -20.42
N THR A 240 -18.70 21.25 -21.72
CA THR A 240 -19.28 22.38 -22.48
C THR A 240 -20.81 22.32 -22.48
N ARG A 241 -21.37 21.13 -22.73
CA ARG A 241 -22.82 20.91 -22.74
C ARG A 241 -23.46 21.22 -21.38
N GLU A 242 -22.81 20.79 -20.29
CA GLU A 242 -23.24 21.03 -18.92
C GLU A 242 -23.25 22.54 -18.60
N TYR A 243 -22.14 23.24 -18.86
CA TYR A 243 -22.07 24.68 -18.61
C TYR A 243 -23.05 25.50 -19.47
N LEU A 244 -23.29 25.08 -20.72
CA LEU A 244 -24.36 25.67 -21.54
C LEU A 244 -25.75 25.42 -20.94
N LEU A 245 -26.01 24.21 -20.45
CA LEU A 245 -27.28 23.86 -19.83
C LEU A 245 -27.54 24.68 -18.56
N GLU A 246 -26.52 24.92 -17.73
CA GLU A 246 -26.58 25.80 -16.56
C GLU A 246 -26.92 27.26 -16.92
N ARG A 247 -26.70 27.67 -18.18
CA ARG A 247 -27.09 28.98 -18.74
C ARG A 247 -28.45 28.94 -19.43
N GLY A 248 -29.20 27.85 -19.27
CA GLY A 248 -30.49 27.63 -19.92
C GLY A 248 -30.38 27.32 -21.42
N ILE A 249 -29.19 26.99 -21.91
CA ILE A 249 -28.93 26.76 -23.34
C ILE A 249 -28.93 25.26 -23.60
N SER A 250 -30.08 24.72 -24.00
CA SER A 250 -30.19 23.30 -24.36
C SER A 250 -29.53 23.01 -25.72
N THR A 251 -28.73 21.95 -25.78
CA THR A 251 -28.12 21.44 -27.02
C THR A 251 -28.45 19.95 -27.22
N ARG A 252 -28.46 19.52 -28.49
CA ARG A 252 -28.61 18.10 -28.86
C ARG A 252 -27.27 17.51 -29.25
N GLU A 253 -26.92 16.40 -28.61
CA GLU A 253 -25.74 15.58 -28.94
C GLU A 253 -26.06 14.58 -30.06
N PHE A 254 -25.09 14.34 -30.94
CA PHE A 254 -25.18 13.35 -32.02
C PHE A 254 -23.79 12.93 -32.52
N LEU A 255 -23.69 11.74 -33.13
CA LEU A 255 -22.50 11.31 -33.83
C LEU A 255 -22.30 12.15 -35.09
N PHE A 256 -21.21 12.91 -35.16
CA PHE A 256 -20.91 13.80 -36.28
C PHE A 256 -20.12 13.09 -37.37
N GLN A 257 -19.15 12.26 -36.98
CA GLN A 257 -18.35 11.44 -37.88
C GLN A 257 -18.05 10.09 -37.23
N GLU A 258 -18.33 9.00 -37.95
CA GLU A 258 -17.95 7.64 -37.53
C GLU A 258 -16.43 7.45 -37.50
N ALA A 259 -15.97 6.44 -36.77
CA ALA A 259 -14.56 6.06 -36.77
C ALA A 259 -14.14 5.58 -38.17
N VAL A 260 -13.04 6.12 -38.69
CA VAL A 260 -12.49 5.73 -39.99
C VAL A 260 -11.00 5.42 -39.82
N GLY A 261 -10.61 4.17 -40.06
CA GLY A 261 -9.23 3.72 -39.90
C GLY A 261 -8.71 3.93 -38.47
N GLY A 262 -7.60 4.67 -38.33
CA GLY A 262 -7.02 5.02 -37.02
C GLY A 262 -7.65 6.24 -36.32
N PHE A 263 -8.66 6.89 -36.92
CA PHE A 263 -9.31 8.07 -36.36
C PHE A 263 -10.48 7.68 -35.45
N LYS A 264 -10.52 8.30 -34.26
CA LYS A 264 -11.62 8.15 -33.29
C LYS A 264 -12.91 8.79 -33.81
N PRO A 265 -14.10 8.31 -33.37
CA PRO A 265 -15.37 8.94 -33.71
C PRO A 265 -15.44 10.37 -33.17
N ILE A 266 -16.11 11.26 -33.89
CA ILE A 266 -16.32 12.65 -33.50
C ILE A 266 -17.79 12.83 -33.14
N PHE A 267 -18.05 13.32 -31.95
CA PHE A 267 -19.39 13.69 -31.49
C PHE A 267 -19.56 15.20 -31.53
N ALA A 268 -20.80 15.65 -31.70
CA ALA A 268 -21.11 17.06 -31.71
C ALA A 268 -22.36 17.39 -30.91
N ILE A 269 -22.34 18.57 -30.30
CA ILE A 269 -23.51 19.22 -29.73
C ILE A 269 -23.95 20.36 -30.65
N ARG A 270 -25.26 20.56 -30.81
CA ARG A 270 -25.80 21.66 -31.63
C ARG A 270 -27.08 22.26 -31.07
N THR A 271 -27.34 23.51 -31.46
CA THR A 271 -28.65 24.14 -31.38
C THR A 271 -28.87 25.07 -32.57
N SER A 272 -30.14 25.26 -32.92
CA SER A 272 -30.57 26.16 -34.00
C SER A 272 -31.62 27.18 -33.52
N ALA A 273 -31.94 27.19 -32.22
CA ALA A 273 -32.82 28.19 -31.64
C ALA A 273 -32.11 29.55 -31.63
N LEU A 274 -32.75 30.58 -32.19
CA LEU A 274 -32.21 31.94 -32.25
C LEU A 274 -31.81 32.46 -30.86
N ALA A 275 -32.69 32.31 -29.87
CA ALA A 275 -32.41 32.74 -28.50
C ALA A 275 -31.14 32.10 -27.93
N HIS A 276 -30.93 30.80 -28.18
CA HIS A 276 -29.75 30.07 -27.73
C HIS A 276 -28.49 30.51 -28.47
N VAL A 277 -28.55 30.67 -29.79
CA VAL A 277 -27.41 31.13 -30.61
C VAL A 277 -26.98 32.54 -30.21
N ASN A 278 -27.93 33.43 -29.95
CA ASN A 278 -27.64 34.78 -29.45
C ASN A 278 -27.02 34.72 -28.05
N ALA A 279 -27.59 33.95 -27.12
CA ALA A 279 -27.05 33.79 -25.78
C ALA A 279 -25.62 33.25 -25.78
N ILE A 280 -25.31 32.27 -26.64
CA ILE A 280 -23.93 31.79 -26.84
C ILE A 280 -23.04 32.92 -27.36
N GLY A 281 -23.53 33.71 -28.32
CA GLY A 281 -22.82 34.90 -28.80
C GLY A 281 -22.45 35.89 -27.70
N GLU A 282 -23.35 36.07 -26.72
CA GLU A 282 -23.09 36.94 -25.55
C GLU A 282 -22.06 36.36 -24.59
N LEU A 283 -22.16 35.05 -24.30
CA LEU A 283 -21.24 34.35 -23.41
C LEU A 283 -19.79 34.38 -23.92
N VAL A 284 -19.59 34.35 -25.24
CA VAL A 284 -18.25 34.31 -25.83
C VAL A 284 -17.69 35.68 -26.18
N ARG A 285 -18.33 36.78 -25.76
CA ARG A 285 -17.72 38.12 -25.92
C ARG A 285 -16.50 38.26 -25.01
N TRP A 286 -15.52 39.03 -25.48
CA TRP A 286 -14.38 39.38 -24.64
C TRP A 286 -14.84 40.34 -23.54
N PRO A 287 -14.66 39.99 -22.25
CA PRO A 287 -14.92 40.93 -21.16
C PRO A 287 -13.88 42.05 -21.20
N THR A 288 -14.30 43.27 -20.88
CA THR A 288 -13.39 44.43 -20.80
C THR A 288 -12.35 44.26 -19.69
N GLU A 289 -12.78 43.74 -18.55
CA GLU A 289 -11.93 43.41 -17.40
C GLU A 289 -12.24 41.98 -16.95
N PRO A 290 -11.50 40.98 -17.46
CA PRO A 290 -11.77 39.60 -17.09
C PRO A 290 -11.49 39.36 -15.60
N ALA A 291 -12.36 38.61 -14.89
CA ALA A 291 -12.03 38.10 -13.56
C ALA A 291 -10.88 37.08 -13.61
N LEU A 292 -10.21 36.81 -12.48
CA LEU A 292 -9.15 35.79 -12.43
C LEU A 292 -9.70 34.39 -12.74
N GLU A 293 -10.84 34.01 -12.16
CA GLU A 293 -11.49 32.73 -12.43
C GLU A 293 -11.91 32.62 -13.91
N TRP A 294 -12.40 33.70 -14.50
CA TRP A 294 -12.67 33.73 -15.94
C TRP A 294 -11.41 33.47 -16.77
N SER A 295 -10.27 34.05 -16.40
CA SER A 295 -8.99 33.78 -17.09
C SER A 295 -8.53 32.33 -16.93
N LYS A 296 -8.72 31.70 -15.76
CA LYS A 296 -8.47 30.26 -15.58
C LYS A 296 -9.35 29.44 -16.51
N GLY A 297 -10.66 29.74 -16.53
CA GLY A 297 -11.64 29.10 -17.40
C GLY A 297 -11.26 29.23 -18.88
N PHE A 298 -10.96 30.46 -19.32
CA PHE A 298 -10.56 30.74 -20.70
C PHE A 298 -9.34 29.92 -21.13
N LEU A 299 -8.29 29.88 -20.30
CA LEU A 299 -7.10 29.07 -20.56
C LEU A 299 -7.41 27.57 -20.62
N ALA A 300 -8.30 27.07 -19.77
CA ALA A 300 -8.72 25.68 -19.79
C ALA A 300 -9.51 25.32 -21.06
N GLY A 301 -10.47 26.16 -21.44
CA GLY A 301 -11.30 25.97 -22.63
C GLY A 301 -10.50 26.01 -23.92
N ILE A 302 -9.62 27.01 -24.07
CA ILE A 302 -8.79 27.14 -25.28
C ILE A 302 -7.72 26.04 -25.34
N PHE A 303 -7.19 25.59 -24.19
CA PHE A 303 -6.29 24.44 -24.15
C PHE A 303 -7.00 23.13 -24.51
N ASP A 304 -8.24 22.94 -24.09
CA ASP A 304 -9.02 21.77 -24.48
C ASP A 304 -9.40 21.79 -25.97
N ALA A 305 -9.70 22.95 -26.55
CA ALA A 305 -9.91 23.08 -27.99
C ALA A 305 -8.60 22.83 -28.77
N GLU A 306 -7.62 23.72 -28.63
CA GLU A 306 -6.46 23.78 -29.54
C GLU A 306 -5.12 23.45 -28.87
N GLY A 307 -5.13 23.29 -27.55
CA GLY A 307 -3.93 23.02 -26.77
C GLY A 307 -3.36 21.61 -26.97
N SER A 308 -2.06 21.50 -26.75
CA SER A 308 -1.35 20.22 -26.74
C SER A 308 -0.24 20.22 -25.70
N TYR A 309 -0.01 19.04 -25.10
CA TYR A 309 1.18 18.75 -24.30
C TYR A 309 1.85 17.51 -24.88
N SER A 310 2.99 17.71 -25.54
CA SER A 310 3.75 16.63 -26.18
C SER A 310 5.24 16.89 -26.08
N GLY A 311 6.04 15.84 -25.91
CA GLY A 311 7.50 15.99 -25.75
C GLY A 311 7.93 16.83 -24.53
N GLY A 312 7.03 17.10 -23.58
CA GLY A 312 7.29 17.97 -22.43
C GLY A 312 7.11 19.46 -22.74
N ILE A 313 6.49 19.78 -23.88
CA ILE A 313 6.21 21.14 -24.33
C ILE A 313 4.69 21.34 -24.35
N LEU A 314 4.22 22.35 -23.64
CA LEU A 314 2.83 22.79 -23.66
C LEU A 314 2.68 23.95 -24.65
N ARG A 315 1.74 23.82 -25.60
CA ARG A 315 1.45 24.83 -26.62
C ARG A 315 -0.04 25.00 -26.84
N MET A 316 -0.45 26.22 -27.16
CA MET A 316 -1.78 26.57 -27.69
C MET A 316 -1.54 27.33 -28.99
N SER A 317 -2.17 26.92 -30.09
CA SER A 317 -1.90 27.53 -31.40
C SER A 317 -3.19 27.98 -32.07
N ASN A 318 -3.25 29.23 -32.52
CA ASN A 318 -4.41 29.78 -33.21
C ASN A 318 -3.95 30.68 -34.37
N THR A 319 -4.79 30.82 -35.39
CA THR A 319 -4.59 31.75 -36.52
C THR A 319 -5.13 33.16 -36.23
N ASP A 320 -6.05 33.29 -35.27
CA ASP A 320 -6.58 34.57 -34.79
C ASP A 320 -5.63 35.17 -33.76
N LEU A 321 -4.99 36.29 -34.13
CA LEU A 321 -4.06 37.02 -33.27
C LEU A 321 -4.73 37.58 -32.01
N GLY A 322 -6.03 37.89 -32.05
CA GLY A 322 -6.77 38.34 -30.87
C GLY A 322 -6.92 37.24 -29.82
N ILE A 323 -7.09 35.97 -30.24
CA ILE A 323 -7.07 34.83 -29.32
C ILE A 323 -5.67 34.63 -28.75
N VAL A 324 -4.63 34.75 -29.58
CA VAL A 324 -3.22 34.64 -29.16
C VAL A 324 -2.88 35.70 -28.09
N ASP A 325 -3.29 36.95 -28.31
CA ASP A 325 -3.10 38.05 -27.36
C ASP A 325 -3.87 37.81 -26.05
N GLN A 326 -5.08 37.26 -26.13
CA GLN A 326 -5.86 36.93 -24.94
C GLN A 326 -5.24 35.78 -24.13
N ILE A 327 -4.70 34.75 -24.79
CA ILE A 327 -3.94 33.67 -24.14
C ILE A 327 -2.73 34.28 -23.41
N ALA A 328 -1.95 35.10 -24.10
CA ALA A 328 -0.78 35.78 -23.56
C ALA A 328 -1.14 36.64 -22.32
N SER A 329 -2.19 37.45 -22.43
CA SER A 329 -2.72 38.27 -21.34
C SER A 329 -3.12 37.42 -20.12
N ALA A 330 -3.89 36.35 -20.33
CA ALA A 330 -4.32 35.45 -19.27
C ALA A 330 -3.13 34.73 -18.59
N LEU A 331 -2.13 34.29 -19.35
CA LEU A 331 -0.91 33.66 -18.80
C LEU A 331 -0.12 34.62 -17.90
N ASN A 332 0.00 35.90 -18.29
CA ASN A 332 0.69 36.92 -17.50
C ASN A 332 0.07 37.11 -16.12
N ARG A 333 -1.27 37.02 -16.00
CA ARG A 333 -1.99 37.18 -14.73
C ARG A 333 -1.64 36.12 -13.69
N PHE A 334 -1.18 34.95 -14.14
CA PHE A 334 -0.74 33.85 -13.27
C PHE A 334 0.78 33.67 -13.30
N ALA A 335 1.52 34.70 -13.75
CA ALA A 335 2.98 34.71 -13.83
C ALA A 335 3.58 33.53 -14.60
N PHE A 336 2.87 33.00 -15.60
CA PHE A 336 3.43 31.99 -16.49
C PHE A 336 4.40 32.64 -17.48
N GLN A 337 5.59 32.07 -17.63
CA GLN A 337 6.51 32.48 -18.68
C GLN A 337 6.19 31.76 -19.98
N TYR A 338 6.09 32.50 -21.08
CA TYR A 338 5.78 31.95 -22.39
C TYR A 338 6.57 32.63 -23.50
N ARG A 339 6.57 32.01 -24.67
CA ARG A 339 7.05 32.60 -25.93
C ARG A 339 5.99 32.41 -27.01
N ILE A 340 5.77 33.44 -27.82
CA ILE A 340 4.95 33.34 -29.02
C ILE A 340 5.87 32.97 -30.20
N GLU A 341 5.62 31.81 -30.80
CA GLU A 341 6.39 31.27 -31.93
C GLU A 341 5.52 31.33 -33.20
N PRO A 342 5.82 32.18 -34.19
CA PRO A 342 5.15 32.11 -35.50
C PRO A 342 5.52 30.79 -36.17
N THR A 343 4.53 30.10 -36.74
CA THR A 343 4.80 28.85 -37.48
C THR A 343 5.22 29.17 -38.91
N SER A 344 5.99 28.27 -39.53
CA SER A 344 6.40 28.39 -40.94
C SER A 344 5.25 28.20 -41.95
N ARG A 345 4.02 28.04 -41.46
CA ARG A 345 2.85 27.84 -42.32
C ARG A 345 2.35 29.18 -42.87
N PRO A 346 1.97 29.24 -44.16
CA PRO A 346 1.51 30.48 -44.80
C PRO A 346 0.14 30.97 -44.29
N ASN A 347 -0.53 30.22 -43.42
CA ASN A 347 -1.86 30.53 -42.89
C ASN A 347 -1.84 31.47 -41.66
N GLY A 348 -0.68 32.01 -41.27
CA GLY A 348 -0.57 32.95 -40.14
C GLY A 348 -0.69 32.31 -38.75
N LEU A 349 -0.60 30.98 -38.65
CA LEU A 349 -0.69 30.25 -37.37
C LEU A 349 0.46 30.65 -36.42
N ALA A 350 0.10 31.08 -35.21
CA ALA A 350 1.05 31.39 -34.13
C ALA A 350 0.82 30.44 -32.93
N ALA A 351 1.91 30.02 -32.29
CA ALA A 351 1.87 29.11 -31.15
C ALA A 351 2.38 29.81 -29.88
N VAL A 352 1.54 29.85 -28.84
CA VAL A 352 1.94 30.25 -27.49
C VAL A 352 2.53 29.04 -26.78
N ARG A 353 3.83 29.06 -26.55
CA ARG A 353 4.58 27.98 -25.89
C ARG A 353 4.88 28.35 -24.44
N LEU A 354 4.47 27.50 -23.51
CA LEU A 354 4.81 27.64 -22.10
C LEU A 354 6.29 27.25 -21.85
N LEU A 355 7.00 28.05 -21.06
CA LEU A 355 8.38 27.82 -20.64
C LEU A 355 8.41 27.17 -19.25
N GLY A 356 9.57 26.64 -18.83
CA GLY A 356 9.75 26.05 -17.47
C GLY A 356 9.50 24.53 -17.35
N GLY A 357 9.06 23.88 -18.42
CA GLY A 357 9.01 22.40 -18.51
C GLY A 357 7.90 21.77 -17.67
N LEU A 358 8.17 20.60 -17.08
CA LEU A 358 7.15 19.79 -16.40
C LEU A 358 6.53 20.50 -15.17
N ARG A 359 7.35 21.22 -14.39
CA ARG A 359 6.87 21.97 -13.22
C ARG A 359 5.80 22.99 -13.60
N GLU A 360 6.09 23.81 -14.61
CA GLU A 360 5.14 24.81 -15.09
C GLU A 360 3.94 24.19 -15.82
N ALA A 361 4.12 23.05 -16.50
CA ALA A 361 3.01 22.32 -17.09
C ALA A 361 2.04 21.79 -16.04
N LEU A 362 2.52 21.17 -14.95
CA LEU A 362 1.68 20.74 -13.83
C LEU A 362 1.05 21.94 -13.11
N ARG A 363 1.80 23.02 -12.90
CA ARG A 363 1.26 24.27 -12.36
C ARG A 363 0.11 24.78 -13.22
N PHE A 364 0.26 24.78 -14.54
CA PHE A 364 -0.80 25.13 -15.48
C PHE A 364 -2.01 24.20 -15.33
N PHE A 365 -1.81 22.88 -15.41
CA PHE A 365 -2.92 21.92 -15.30
C PHE A 365 -3.70 22.05 -14.00
N HIS A 366 -3.03 22.26 -12.88
CA HIS A 366 -3.69 22.41 -11.58
C HIS A 366 -4.33 23.79 -11.43
N THR A 367 -3.70 24.86 -11.93
CA THR A 367 -4.26 26.22 -11.86
C THR A 367 -5.54 26.36 -12.70
N VAL A 368 -5.57 25.75 -13.89
CA VAL A 368 -6.67 25.97 -14.85
C VAL A 368 -7.64 24.79 -14.97
N ASP A 369 -7.27 23.57 -14.55
CA ASP A 369 -8.10 22.34 -14.62
C ASP A 369 -8.75 22.05 -15.99
N PRO A 370 -7.95 21.83 -17.06
CA PRO A 370 -8.49 21.43 -18.37
C PRO A 370 -9.22 20.09 -18.28
N ALA A 371 -10.28 19.92 -19.08
CA ALA A 371 -11.17 18.77 -19.04
C ALA A 371 -10.53 17.51 -19.62
N ILE A 372 -9.73 17.67 -20.68
CA ILE A 372 -9.23 16.53 -21.46
C ILE A 372 -8.05 15.89 -20.72
N THR A 373 -8.31 14.75 -20.08
CA THR A 373 -7.34 14.07 -19.19
C THR A 373 -6.11 13.59 -19.95
N ARG A 374 -6.27 13.08 -21.17
CA ARG A 374 -5.13 12.67 -22.02
C ARG A 374 -4.15 13.80 -22.34
N LYS A 375 -4.57 15.08 -22.31
CA LYS A 375 -3.68 16.23 -22.55
C LYS A 375 -2.85 16.59 -21.31
N ARG A 376 -3.17 15.99 -20.16
CA ARG A 376 -2.49 16.20 -18.87
C ARG A 376 -1.47 15.09 -18.57
N ASP A 377 -1.40 14.05 -19.40
CA ASP A 377 -0.57 12.88 -19.12
C ASP A 377 0.94 13.23 -19.09
N ILE A 378 1.58 12.92 -17.97
CA ILE A 378 3.01 13.11 -17.76
C ILE A 378 3.78 11.78 -17.76
N SER A 379 3.14 10.67 -18.15
CA SER A 379 3.79 9.37 -18.22
C SER A 379 5.01 9.41 -19.14
N GLY A 380 6.09 8.75 -18.73
CA GLY A 380 7.34 8.72 -19.49
C GLY A 380 8.12 10.04 -19.46
N LYS A 381 7.83 10.97 -18.55
CA LYS A 381 8.69 12.13 -18.29
C LYS A 381 9.72 11.84 -17.22
N ALA A 382 10.96 12.28 -17.44
CA ALA A 382 12.02 12.18 -16.45
C ALA A 382 11.84 13.24 -15.35
N ILE A 383 12.10 12.87 -14.11
CA ILE A 383 12.19 13.78 -12.98
C ILE A 383 13.45 14.63 -13.14
N LYS A 384 13.29 15.95 -13.09
CA LYS A 384 14.41 16.90 -13.17
C LYS A 384 14.55 17.63 -11.84
N GLY A 385 15.77 17.77 -11.34
CA GLY A 385 16.07 18.45 -10.07
C GLY A 385 16.14 19.98 -10.18
N ASN A 386 15.38 20.59 -11.07
CA ASN A 386 15.43 22.04 -11.33
C ASN A 386 14.60 22.87 -10.34
N ALA A 387 13.71 22.26 -9.57
CA ALA A 387 12.97 22.95 -8.52
C ALA A 387 13.87 23.21 -7.28
N PRO A 388 13.73 24.37 -6.59
CA PRO A 388 14.46 24.68 -5.37
C PRO A 388 13.85 23.96 -4.16
N LEU A 389 14.10 22.66 -4.07
CA LEU A 389 13.51 21.75 -3.07
C LEU A 389 14.45 21.42 -1.92
N ARG A 390 15.30 22.36 -1.52
CA ARG A 390 16.19 22.17 -0.36
C ARG A 390 15.37 22.22 0.93
N VAL A 391 15.66 21.33 1.87
CA VAL A 391 15.00 21.31 3.19
C VAL A 391 15.44 22.55 3.98
N VAL A 392 14.47 23.31 4.48
CA VAL A 392 14.70 24.53 5.28
C VAL A 392 14.35 24.31 6.75
N SER A 393 13.31 23.53 7.05
CA SER A 393 12.98 23.14 8.43
C SER A 393 12.36 21.75 8.51
N ILE A 394 12.53 21.14 9.69
CA ILE A 394 11.90 19.88 10.11
C ILE A 394 11.48 20.09 11.55
N GLU A 395 10.18 20.24 11.80
CA GLU A 395 9.66 20.70 13.08
C GLU A 395 8.67 19.67 13.65
N PRO A 396 8.85 19.17 14.87
CA PRO A 396 7.80 18.42 15.55
C PRO A 396 6.63 19.35 15.84
N LEU A 397 5.42 18.95 15.46
CA LEU A 397 4.21 19.72 15.73
C LEU A 397 3.70 19.56 17.17
N GLY A 398 4.29 18.65 17.95
CA GLY A 398 3.91 18.38 19.33
C GLY A 398 2.52 17.73 19.49
N ILE A 399 1.94 17.26 18.40
CA ILE A 399 0.63 16.62 18.35
C ILE A 399 0.70 15.29 17.61
N ASP A 400 -0.15 14.36 18.03
CA ASP A 400 -0.40 13.13 17.30
C ASP A 400 -1.57 13.35 16.32
N LEU A 401 -1.37 13.00 15.05
CA LEU A 401 -2.40 13.17 14.01
C LEU A 401 -2.74 11.83 13.36
N PRO A 402 -4.01 11.62 12.93
CA PRO A 402 -4.33 10.59 11.96
C PRO A 402 -3.56 10.84 10.67
N MET A 403 -2.64 9.95 10.35
CA MET A 403 -1.82 9.99 9.14
C MET A 403 -2.12 8.80 8.26
N PHE A 404 -1.99 8.97 6.96
CA PHE A 404 -2.38 8.01 5.95
C PHE A 404 -1.15 7.51 5.19
N ASP A 405 -1.24 6.30 4.67
CA ASP A 405 -0.29 5.77 3.69
C ASP A 405 -1.03 4.90 2.68
N ILE A 406 -0.42 4.74 1.52
CA ILE A 406 -0.96 3.95 0.42
C ILE A 406 0.09 2.99 -0.10
N THR A 407 -0.31 1.79 -0.50
CA THR A 407 0.55 0.89 -1.28
C THR A 407 0.29 1.08 -2.76
N THR A 408 1.34 1.14 -3.57
CA THR A 408 1.24 1.35 -5.02
C THR A 408 1.94 0.23 -5.79
N GLY A 409 1.76 0.19 -7.11
CA GLY A 409 2.49 -0.73 -7.99
C GLY A 409 3.99 -0.43 -8.10
N THR A 410 4.40 0.84 -7.98
CA THR A 410 5.78 1.28 -8.22
C THR A 410 6.68 1.29 -7.00
N GLY A 411 6.11 1.34 -5.80
CA GLY A 411 6.90 1.48 -4.57
C GLY A 411 7.00 2.90 -4.03
N ASP A 412 6.36 3.85 -4.71
CA ASP A 412 6.34 5.26 -4.38
C ASP A 412 5.09 5.92 -4.99
N PHE A 413 4.87 7.18 -4.63
CA PHE A 413 3.82 8.04 -5.19
C PHE A 413 4.26 9.49 -5.12
N ILE A 414 3.53 10.38 -5.81
CA ILE A 414 3.81 11.81 -5.78
C ILE A 414 2.87 12.52 -4.80
N ALA A 415 3.43 12.99 -3.69
CA ALA A 415 2.72 13.68 -2.62
C ALA A 415 3.17 15.14 -2.55
N ASN A 416 2.24 16.07 -2.77
CA ASN A 416 2.51 17.51 -2.92
C ASN A 416 3.72 17.82 -3.82
N GLY A 417 3.79 17.13 -4.96
CA GLY A 417 4.87 17.27 -5.93
C GLY A 417 6.18 16.58 -5.58
N LEU A 418 6.31 15.94 -4.41
CA LEU A 418 7.50 15.22 -3.98
C LEU A 418 7.35 13.71 -4.13
N VAL A 419 8.45 13.03 -4.44
CA VAL A 419 8.48 11.56 -4.50
C VAL A 419 8.53 10.99 -3.08
N SER A 420 7.45 10.32 -2.71
CA SER A 420 7.21 9.75 -1.37
C SER A 420 7.19 8.23 -1.43
N HIS A 421 7.83 7.58 -0.46
CA HIS A 421 7.93 6.12 -0.41
C HIS A 421 6.63 5.48 0.09
N ASN A 422 6.28 4.27 -0.39
CA ASN A 422 5.14 3.48 0.12
C ASN A 422 5.57 2.31 1.05
N CYS A 423 4.66 1.62 1.74
CA CYS A 423 4.99 0.46 2.61
C CYS A 423 4.73 -0.93 1.93
N PHE A 424 5.64 -1.92 2.08
CA PHE A 424 5.70 -3.14 1.21
C PHE A 424 5.44 -4.55 1.86
N ALA A 425 5.01 -4.70 3.12
CA ALA A 425 5.21 -5.94 3.92
C ALA A 425 4.14 -7.09 3.94
N ARG A 426 3.12 -7.18 3.07
CA ARG A 426 1.75 -7.64 3.49
C ARG A 426 1.03 -8.81 2.75
N LYS A 427 1.64 -9.96 2.42
CA LYS A 427 1.01 -10.99 1.52
C LYS A 427 0.30 -12.24 2.10
N THR A 428 0.17 -12.43 3.41
CA THR A 428 -0.47 -13.65 4.00
C THR A 428 -1.91 -13.46 4.53
N HIS A 429 -2.51 -12.27 4.37
CA HIS A 429 -3.81 -11.89 4.96
C HIS A 429 -5.03 -11.94 4.01
N THR A 430 -4.84 -12.34 2.76
CA THR A 430 -5.81 -12.10 1.67
C THR A 430 -6.92 -13.14 1.52
N TYR A 431 -7.06 -14.10 2.43
CA TYR A 431 -8.01 -15.23 2.28
C TYR A 431 -9.35 -15.01 3.01
N LEU A 432 -9.59 -13.84 3.59
CA LEU A 432 -10.75 -13.55 4.47
C LEU A 432 -11.36 -12.16 4.24
N ASP A 433 -11.05 -11.50 3.12
CA ASP A 433 -11.49 -10.13 2.84
C ASP A 433 -11.13 -9.10 3.94
N LEU A 434 -9.98 -9.29 4.60
CA LEU A 434 -9.38 -8.33 5.55
C LEU A 434 -8.13 -7.71 4.94
N ASP A 435 -7.93 -6.42 5.18
CA ASP A 435 -7.02 -5.58 4.40
C ASP A 435 -5.54 -5.90 4.65
N TYR A 436 -4.78 -5.79 3.57
CA TYR A 436 -3.34 -5.82 3.48
C TYR A 436 -2.69 -4.88 4.51
N GLY A 437 -3.30 -3.72 4.80
CA GLY A 437 -2.83 -2.62 5.65
C GLY A 437 -3.01 -2.80 7.16
N HIS A 438 -3.54 -1.76 7.81
CA HIS A 438 -3.84 -1.65 9.24
C HIS A 438 -4.12 -3.00 9.95
N ASP A 439 -4.99 -3.84 9.38
CA ASP A 439 -5.53 -5.04 10.02
C ASP A 439 -4.52 -6.07 10.51
N PHE A 440 -3.36 -6.21 9.87
CA PHE A 440 -2.36 -7.16 10.34
C PHE A 440 -1.85 -6.80 11.75
N ASP A 441 -1.51 -5.53 12.01
CA ASP A 441 -0.89 -5.11 13.27
C ASP A 441 -1.89 -4.51 14.26
N THR A 442 -3.06 -4.11 13.76
CA THR A 442 -4.06 -3.37 14.53
C THR A 442 -5.47 -3.93 14.39
N ARG A 443 -5.74 -4.96 13.59
CA ARG A 443 -7.05 -5.62 13.59
C ARG A 443 -6.95 -7.12 13.73
N ILE A 444 -6.70 -7.52 14.97
CA ILE A 444 -6.52 -8.92 15.30
C ILE A 444 -7.89 -9.58 15.34
N VAL A 445 -8.12 -10.55 14.45
CA VAL A 445 -9.29 -11.44 14.57
C VAL A 445 -9.01 -12.42 15.69
N VAL A 446 -9.91 -12.43 16.66
CA VAL A 446 -9.86 -13.28 17.83
C VAL A 446 -11.02 -14.26 17.75
N LYS A 447 -10.71 -15.54 17.66
CA LYS A 447 -11.73 -16.60 17.71
C LYS A 447 -12.09 -16.85 19.17
N VAL A 448 -13.02 -16.05 19.71
CA VAL A 448 -13.32 -16.02 21.15
C VAL A 448 -13.88 -17.34 21.67
N ASN A 449 -14.55 -18.11 20.80
CA ASN A 449 -15.08 -19.43 21.13
C ASN A 449 -14.08 -20.58 20.88
N ALA A 450 -12.80 -20.28 20.66
CA ALA A 450 -11.80 -21.30 20.32
C ALA A 450 -11.69 -22.43 21.37
N PRO A 451 -11.67 -22.16 22.70
CA PRO A 451 -11.64 -23.23 23.70
C PRO A 451 -12.86 -24.16 23.67
N GLU A 452 -14.07 -23.60 23.59
CA GLU A 452 -15.32 -24.37 23.59
C GLU A 452 -15.45 -25.19 22.30
N LEU A 453 -15.10 -24.56 21.18
CA LEU A 453 -15.15 -25.21 19.87
C LEU A 453 -14.12 -26.32 19.75
N LEU A 454 -12.92 -26.14 20.30
CA LEU A 454 -11.91 -27.18 20.35
C LEU A 454 -12.44 -28.42 21.07
N ARG A 455 -12.97 -28.26 22.28
CA ARG A 455 -13.55 -29.39 23.03
C ARG A 455 -14.65 -30.08 22.21
N LYS A 456 -15.54 -29.32 21.58
CA LYS A 456 -16.56 -29.88 20.68
C LYS A 456 -15.95 -30.67 19.52
N GLU A 457 -14.91 -30.17 18.87
CA GLU A 457 -14.27 -30.86 17.74
C GLU A 457 -13.53 -32.13 18.17
N LEU A 458 -12.88 -32.12 19.33
CA LEU A 458 -12.20 -33.29 19.91
C LEU A 458 -13.18 -34.41 20.31
N THR A 459 -14.45 -34.10 20.60
CA THR A 459 -15.49 -35.13 20.86
C THR A 459 -16.03 -35.80 19.59
N GLN A 460 -15.68 -35.32 18.39
CA GLN A 460 -16.26 -35.87 17.16
C GLN A 460 -15.73 -37.28 16.91
N PRO A 461 -16.59 -38.28 16.55
CA PRO A 461 -16.17 -39.66 16.33
C PRO A 461 -15.08 -39.86 15.26
N LYS A 462 -14.90 -38.87 14.38
CA LYS A 462 -13.90 -38.87 13.30
C LYS A 462 -12.52 -38.39 13.74
N TRP A 463 -12.40 -37.79 14.93
CA TRP A 463 -11.12 -37.31 15.44
C TRP A 463 -10.36 -38.47 16.08
N THR A 464 -9.10 -38.70 15.69
CA THR A 464 -8.34 -39.88 16.10
C THR A 464 -7.17 -39.55 17.02
N GLY A 465 -7.08 -38.32 17.51
CA GLY A 465 -6.04 -37.88 18.43
C GLY A 465 -4.75 -37.43 17.74
N GLU A 466 -4.83 -36.96 16.49
CA GLU A 466 -3.65 -36.50 15.75
C GLU A 466 -2.95 -35.29 16.41
N HIS A 467 -1.64 -35.18 16.16
CA HIS A 467 -0.83 -34.06 16.67
C HIS A 467 -1.29 -32.71 16.13
N ILE A 468 -1.54 -31.77 17.03
CA ILE A 468 -1.94 -30.40 16.70
C ILE A 468 -0.78 -29.42 16.92
N ALA A 469 -0.37 -28.71 15.87
CA ALA A 469 0.67 -27.68 15.98
C ALA A 469 0.07 -26.26 16.07
N MET A 470 0.61 -25.46 16.99
CA MET A 470 0.22 -24.07 17.24
C MET A 470 1.41 -23.14 17.01
N GLY A 471 1.12 -21.90 16.62
CA GLY A 471 2.17 -20.90 16.37
C GLY A 471 2.87 -21.02 15.02
N THR A 472 2.29 -21.80 14.10
CA THR A 472 2.87 -22.11 12.77
C THR A 472 2.58 -21.05 11.72
N ASN A 473 1.50 -20.28 11.91
CA ASN A 473 1.09 -19.21 11.00
C ASN A 473 1.21 -17.82 11.65
N VAL A 474 0.73 -17.69 12.89
CA VAL A 474 0.78 -16.48 13.72
C VAL A 474 1.14 -16.91 15.14
N ASP A 475 1.90 -16.08 15.86
CA ASP A 475 2.27 -16.35 17.24
C ASP A 475 1.02 -16.39 18.14
N THR A 476 0.84 -17.50 18.86
CA THR A 476 -0.30 -17.69 19.76
C THR A 476 -0.13 -16.98 21.10
N TYR A 477 1.09 -16.58 21.46
CA TYR A 477 1.44 -15.82 22.65
C TYR A 477 1.85 -14.37 22.33
N GLN A 478 1.22 -13.79 21.30
CA GLN A 478 1.32 -12.36 21.02
C GLN A 478 0.65 -11.51 22.11
N ARG A 479 0.84 -10.19 22.08
CA ARG A 479 0.36 -9.26 23.14
C ARG A 479 -1.13 -9.42 23.47
N GLY A 480 -1.97 -9.65 22.45
CA GLY A 480 -3.42 -9.87 22.63
C GLY A 480 -3.75 -11.04 23.56
N GLU A 481 -2.89 -12.06 23.65
CA GLU A 481 -3.08 -13.21 24.54
C GLU A 481 -3.04 -12.83 26.02
N GLY A 482 -2.38 -11.73 26.39
CA GLY A 482 -2.41 -11.20 27.77
C GLY A 482 -3.83 -10.84 28.23
N ARG A 483 -4.67 -10.40 27.29
CA ARG A 483 -6.06 -9.98 27.52
C ARG A 483 -7.06 -11.12 27.36
N TYR A 484 -6.95 -11.86 26.25
CA TYR A 484 -7.95 -12.84 25.82
C TYR A 484 -7.81 -14.20 26.49
N ARG A 485 -6.57 -14.59 26.85
CA ARG A 485 -6.29 -15.83 27.60
C ARG A 485 -6.85 -17.10 26.94
N LEU A 486 -6.96 -17.12 25.60
CA LEU A 486 -7.54 -18.25 24.86
C LEU A 486 -6.67 -19.49 24.96
N MET A 487 -5.34 -19.31 25.02
CA MET A 487 -4.41 -20.43 25.06
C MET A 487 -4.60 -21.29 26.31
N ARG A 488 -4.93 -20.68 27.45
CA ARG A 488 -5.21 -21.41 28.69
C ARG A 488 -6.35 -22.43 28.48
N GLY A 489 -7.49 -21.98 27.96
CA GLY A 489 -8.64 -22.84 27.70
C GLY A 489 -8.39 -23.88 26.59
N ILE A 490 -7.57 -23.54 25.59
CA ILE A 490 -7.14 -24.46 24.54
C ILE A 490 -6.27 -25.59 25.13
N ILE A 491 -5.28 -25.25 25.96
CA ILE A 491 -4.38 -26.23 26.59
C ILE A 491 -5.15 -27.13 27.56
N GLU A 492 -6.09 -26.58 28.34
CA GLU A 492 -7.00 -27.39 29.16
C GLU A 492 -7.79 -28.38 28.30
N GLY A 493 -8.38 -27.94 27.19
CA GLY A 493 -9.09 -28.84 26.26
C GLY A 493 -8.19 -29.94 25.70
N LEU A 494 -6.95 -29.63 25.31
CA LEU A 494 -6.01 -30.63 24.81
C LEU A 494 -5.58 -31.62 25.92
N ARG A 495 -5.34 -31.12 27.14
CA ARG A 495 -5.04 -31.95 28.33
C ARG A 495 -6.18 -32.90 28.65
N ASP A 496 -7.41 -32.39 28.74
CA ASP A 496 -8.59 -33.15 29.17
C ASP A 496 -8.89 -34.32 28.22
N PHE A 497 -8.57 -34.16 26.93
CA PHE A 497 -8.69 -35.18 25.89
C PHE A 497 -7.38 -35.94 25.62
N ALA A 498 -6.32 -35.69 26.40
CA ALA A 498 -4.98 -36.24 26.20
C ALA A 498 -4.46 -36.13 24.75
N ASN A 499 -4.80 -35.04 24.04
CA ASN A 499 -4.43 -34.86 22.64
C ASN A 499 -3.00 -34.30 22.50
N PRO A 500 -2.11 -34.93 21.72
CA PRO A 500 -0.73 -34.45 21.57
C PRO A 500 -0.67 -33.11 20.83
N PHE A 501 0.25 -32.23 21.26
CA PHE A 501 0.38 -30.92 20.64
C PHE A 501 1.78 -30.31 20.72
N SER A 502 2.02 -29.32 19.87
CA SER A 502 3.22 -28.49 19.94
C SER A 502 2.93 -27.00 19.81
N ILE A 503 3.78 -26.18 20.43
CA ILE A 503 3.70 -24.72 20.39
C ILE A 503 5.02 -24.16 19.91
N LEU A 504 4.98 -23.34 18.85
CA LEU A 504 6.09 -22.49 18.42
C LEU A 504 5.77 -21.03 18.78
N THR A 505 6.66 -20.32 19.45
CA THR A 505 6.42 -18.91 19.80
C THR A 505 7.71 -18.08 19.86
N LYS A 506 7.54 -16.76 19.87
CA LYS A 506 8.56 -15.78 20.26
C LYS A 506 8.17 -15.08 21.56
N GLY A 507 6.91 -15.20 22.00
CA GLY A 507 6.36 -14.56 23.18
C GLY A 507 6.69 -15.31 24.48
N THR A 508 7.14 -14.57 25.49
CA THR A 508 7.40 -15.11 26.84
C THR A 508 6.12 -15.32 27.66
N LEU A 509 4.95 -14.89 27.14
CA LEU A 509 3.65 -15.10 27.78
C LEU A 509 3.30 -16.58 27.98
N ILE A 510 3.93 -17.49 27.23
CA ILE A 510 3.78 -18.94 27.43
C ILE A 510 4.07 -19.38 28.88
N LEU A 511 4.98 -18.69 29.57
CA LEU A 511 5.33 -19.03 30.96
C LEU A 511 4.16 -18.82 31.93
N ARG A 512 3.16 -18.00 31.57
CA ARG A 512 1.93 -17.83 32.36
C ARG A 512 1.15 -19.14 32.50
N ASP A 513 1.21 -19.98 31.47
CA ASP A 513 0.42 -21.22 31.36
C ASP A 513 1.32 -22.47 31.62
N LEU A 514 2.47 -22.28 32.28
CA LEU A 514 3.44 -23.33 32.59
C LEU A 514 2.83 -24.47 33.43
N ASP A 515 1.98 -24.13 34.40
CA ASP A 515 1.25 -25.09 35.24
C ASP A 515 0.44 -26.07 34.39
N LEU A 516 -0.25 -25.57 33.37
CA LEU A 516 -1.02 -26.40 32.44
C LEU A 516 -0.13 -27.21 31.51
N LEU A 517 0.98 -26.63 31.02
CA LEU A 517 1.92 -27.36 30.16
C LEU A 517 2.53 -28.57 30.89
N VAL A 518 2.90 -28.40 32.16
CA VAL A 518 3.37 -29.49 33.03
C VAL A 518 2.30 -30.56 33.22
N GLN A 519 1.04 -30.16 33.47
CA GLN A 519 -0.07 -31.10 33.59
C GLN A 519 -0.32 -31.84 32.26
N SER A 520 -0.35 -31.14 31.14
CA SER A 520 -0.52 -31.71 29.80
C SER A 520 0.58 -32.73 29.48
N ALA A 521 1.83 -32.42 29.81
CA ALA A 521 2.96 -33.32 29.59
C ALA A 521 2.86 -34.63 30.39
N SER A 522 2.05 -34.68 31.45
CA SER A 522 1.81 -35.92 32.21
C SER A 522 0.79 -36.86 31.56
N VAL A 523 -0.06 -36.34 30.65
CA VAL A 523 -1.15 -37.11 30.02
C VAL A 523 -0.96 -37.34 28.51
N THR A 524 -0.16 -36.50 27.84
CA THR A 524 0.06 -36.59 26.40
C THR A 524 1.41 -35.99 25.98
N ASP A 525 1.78 -36.13 24.72
CA ASP A 525 3.02 -35.58 24.19
C ASP A 525 2.89 -34.07 23.98
N VAL A 526 3.77 -33.31 24.63
CA VAL A 526 3.85 -31.85 24.54
C VAL A 526 5.25 -31.43 24.11
N ALA A 527 5.34 -30.64 23.05
CA ALA A 527 6.60 -30.05 22.60
C ALA A 527 6.47 -28.52 22.47
N THR A 528 7.39 -27.79 23.11
CA THR A 528 7.45 -26.33 22.99
C THR A 528 8.70 -25.92 22.23
N ASN A 529 8.63 -24.78 21.53
CA ASN A 529 9.72 -24.28 20.73
C ASN A 529 9.73 -22.75 20.73
N PHE A 530 10.94 -22.20 20.86
CA PHE A 530 11.17 -20.77 20.63
C PHE A 530 11.84 -20.52 19.29
N SER A 531 11.42 -19.49 18.57
CA SER A 531 12.17 -18.97 17.42
C SER A 531 13.23 -17.98 17.90
N VAL A 532 14.50 -18.30 17.67
CA VAL A 532 15.68 -17.48 18.04
C VAL A 532 16.69 -17.53 16.89
N GLY A 533 16.60 -16.59 15.93
CA GLY A 533 17.48 -16.59 14.75
C GLY A 533 18.94 -16.26 15.03
N SER A 534 19.19 -15.37 16.00
CA SER A 534 20.52 -14.94 16.44
C SER A 534 20.42 -14.39 17.88
N VAL A 535 21.53 -14.45 18.63
CA VAL A 535 21.66 -13.74 19.92
C VAL A 535 22.18 -12.31 19.78
N ASP A 536 22.52 -11.89 18.56
CA ASP A 536 22.91 -10.52 18.26
C ASP A 536 21.72 -9.56 18.51
N THR A 537 21.88 -8.73 19.53
CA THR A 537 20.85 -7.77 19.95
C THR A 537 20.66 -6.62 18.96
N GLU A 538 21.68 -6.24 18.20
CA GLU A 538 21.55 -5.20 17.18
C GLU A 538 20.76 -5.75 16.00
N LEU A 539 21.12 -6.95 15.54
CA LEU A 539 20.39 -7.64 14.48
C LEU A 539 18.92 -7.90 14.86
N TRP A 540 18.68 -8.32 16.10
CA TRP A 540 17.32 -8.52 16.63
C TRP A 540 16.48 -7.23 16.57
N ARG A 541 17.02 -6.09 17.02
CA ARG A 541 16.32 -4.79 16.96
C ARG A 541 15.98 -4.38 15.53
N LEU A 542 16.83 -4.75 14.56
CA LEU A 542 16.62 -4.44 13.15
C LEU A 542 15.57 -5.34 12.48
N LEU A 543 15.45 -6.60 12.91
CA LEU A 543 14.60 -7.59 12.24
C LEU A 543 13.24 -7.81 12.91
N GLU A 544 13.16 -7.77 14.25
CA GLU A 544 11.94 -8.12 14.98
C GLU A 544 11.78 -7.40 16.34
N PRO A 545 11.84 -6.04 16.38
CA PRO A 545 11.88 -5.26 17.62
C PRO A 545 10.63 -5.39 18.51
N GLY A 546 9.49 -5.82 17.96
CA GLY A 546 8.24 -5.97 18.71
C GLY A 546 8.21 -7.18 19.65
N THR A 547 9.12 -8.13 19.47
CA THR A 547 9.19 -9.40 20.21
C THR A 547 10.08 -9.29 21.46
N PRO A 548 9.99 -10.20 22.44
CA PRO A 548 11.01 -10.29 23.50
C PRO A 548 12.41 -10.48 22.92
N SER A 549 13.45 -9.99 23.60
CA SER A 549 14.83 -10.15 23.13
C SER A 549 15.23 -11.64 23.05
N PRO A 550 16.22 -12.00 22.21
CA PRO A 550 16.69 -13.38 22.07
C PRO A 550 17.05 -14.02 23.42
N LEU A 551 17.75 -13.28 24.28
CA LEU A 551 18.14 -13.75 25.61
C LEU A 551 16.93 -13.99 26.53
N ARG A 552 15.89 -13.15 26.46
CA ARG A 552 14.64 -13.37 27.21
C ARG A 552 13.88 -14.59 26.72
N ARG A 553 13.93 -14.89 25.42
CA ARG A 553 13.37 -16.12 24.86
C ARG A 553 14.14 -17.34 25.34
N LEU A 554 15.47 -17.26 25.38
CA LEU A 554 16.33 -18.33 25.91
C LEU A 554 16.14 -18.54 27.42
N GLU A 555 15.89 -17.47 28.18
CA GLU A 555 15.48 -17.58 29.59
C GLU A 555 14.17 -18.38 29.73
N ALA A 556 13.17 -18.12 28.87
CA ALA A 556 11.94 -18.89 28.85
C ALA A 556 12.15 -20.36 28.44
N VAL A 557 13.05 -20.63 27.49
CA VAL A 557 13.46 -22.01 27.13
C VAL A 557 14.02 -22.73 28.35
N ARG A 558 14.91 -22.07 29.10
CA ARG A 558 15.47 -22.63 30.33
C ARG A 558 14.37 -22.95 31.34
N THR A 559 13.50 -21.99 31.64
CA THR A 559 12.41 -22.18 32.60
C THR A 559 11.49 -23.34 32.23
N LEU A 560 11.13 -23.50 30.95
CA LEU A 560 10.30 -24.62 30.48
C LEU A 560 10.99 -25.97 30.69
N ASN A 561 12.27 -26.07 30.30
CA ASN A 561 13.05 -27.30 30.44
C ASN A 561 13.31 -27.67 31.90
N GLU A 562 13.62 -26.69 32.77
CA GLU A 562 13.78 -26.89 34.21
C GLU A 562 12.48 -27.37 34.89
N ALA A 563 11.32 -26.97 34.35
CA ALA A 563 10.02 -27.42 34.79
C ALA A 563 9.60 -28.78 34.17
N GLY A 564 10.44 -29.41 33.36
CA GLY A 564 10.16 -30.70 32.73
C GLY A 564 9.29 -30.65 31.47
N VAL A 565 9.04 -29.47 30.90
CA VAL A 565 8.33 -29.31 29.62
C VAL A 565 9.36 -29.21 28.50
N PRO A 566 9.44 -30.20 27.58
CA PRO A 566 10.45 -30.19 26.53
C PRO A 566 10.37 -28.93 25.65
N CYS A 567 11.43 -28.13 25.65
CA CYS A 567 11.55 -26.92 24.86
C CYS A 567 12.79 -26.95 23.97
N GLY A 568 12.58 -26.82 22.66
CA GLY A 568 13.61 -26.67 21.64
C GLY A 568 13.74 -25.23 21.16
N VAL A 569 14.69 -25.02 20.25
CA VAL A 569 14.86 -23.75 19.55
C VAL A 569 14.86 -23.97 18.05
N LEU A 570 13.99 -23.24 17.34
CA LEU A 570 14.14 -23.03 15.92
C LEU A 570 15.08 -21.84 15.75
N MET A 571 16.30 -22.11 15.29
CA MET A 571 17.23 -21.04 14.91
C MET A 571 16.76 -20.46 13.58
N ALA A 572 15.80 -19.54 13.67
CA ALA A 572 14.98 -19.10 12.55
C ALA A 572 14.56 -17.62 12.67
N PRO A 573 14.73 -16.80 11.60
CA PRO A 573 15.51 -17.10 10.41
C PRO A 573 17.03 -16.96 10.68
N ILE A 574 17.83 -17.84 10.09
CA ILE A 574 19.26 -17.60 9.86
C ILE A 574 19.39 -16.76 8.59
N VAL A 575 20.01 -15.60 8.69
CA VAL A 575 20.08 -14.59 7.64
C VAL A 575 21.42 -14.72 6.89
N PRO A 576 21.40 -15.11 5.59
CA PRO A 576 22.62 -15.33 4.80
C PRO A 576 23.60 -14.16 4.83
N PHE A 577 24.88 -14.47 5.02
CA PHE A 577 26.01 -13.54 5.15
C PHE A 577 25.94 -12.52 6.28
N ILE A 578 24.92 -12.58 7.15
CA ILE A 578 24.72 -11.62 8.26
C ILE A 578 24.75 -12.36 9.59
N SER A 579 23.92 -13.40 9.74
CA SER A 579 23.83 -14.18 10.99
C SER A 579 24.37 -15.60 10.85
N ASP A 580 25.07 -15.89 9.76
CA ASP A 580 25.60 -17.22 9.44
C ASP A 580 27.13 -17.23 9.28
N THR A 581 27.81 -16.22 9.82
CA THR A 581 29.25 -16.26 10.05
C THR A 581 29.55 -17.33 11.12
N ASP A 582 30.75 -17.91 11.08
CA ASP A 582 31.11 -18.97 12.04
C ASP A 582 31.01 -18.50 13.49
N GLU A 583 31.40 -17.24 13.76
CA GLU A 583 31.26 -16.62 15.08
C GLU A 583 29.79 -16.41 15.47
N ALA A 584 28.95 -15.89 14.58
CA ALA A 584 27.53 -15.65 14.87
C ALA A 584 26.78 -16.96 15.15
N ILE A 585 27.06 -18.01 14.36
CA ILE A 585 26.50 -19.34 14.58
C ILE A 585 27.02 -19.90 15.90
N HIS A 586 28.32 -19.86 16.15
CA HIS A 586 28.92 -20.34 17.39
C HIS A 586 28.28 -19.70 18.63
N ASN A 587 28.22 -18.36 18.67
CA ASN A 587 27.67 -17.62 19.81
C ASN A 587 26.19 -17.92 20.02
N THR A 588 25.41 -18.03 18.94
CA THR A 588 23.99 -18.34 19.03
C THR A 588 23.76 -19.76 19.51
N VAL A 589 24.47 -20.75 18.95
CA VAL A 589 24.31 -22.17 19.34
C VAL A 589 24.80 -22.41 20.76
N GLN A 590 25.90 -21.78 21.19
CA GLN A 590 26.36 -21.84 22.58
C GLN A 590 25.29 -21.31 23.54
N ALA A 591 24.74 -20.12 23.28
CA ALA A 591 23.71 -19.55 24.14
C ALA A 591 22.44 -20.41 24.18
N ILE A 592 22.07 -21.06 23.07
CA ILE A 592 20.96 -22.02 23.04
C ILE A 592 21.28 -23.26 23.89
N ALA A 593 22.51 -23.78 23.82
CA ALA A 593 22.95 -24.89 24.65
C ALA A 593 22.93 -24.53 26.15
N ASP A 594 23.42 -23.33 26.51
CA ASP A 594 23.41 -22.81 27.88
C ASP A 594 21.99 -22.59 28.41
N ALA A 595 21.02 -22.38 27.53
CA ALA A 595 19.61 -22.32 27.88
C ALA A 595 18.99 -23.72 28.13
N GLY A 596 19.74 -24.79 27.90
CA GLY A 596 19.29 -26.17 28.11
C GLY A 596 18.31 -26.66 27.03
N ALA A 597 18.34 -26.10 25.82
CA ALA A 597 17.43 -26.51 24.76
C ALA A 597 17.55 -28.00 24.42
N THR A 598 16.39 -28.67 24.28
CA THR A 598 16.32 -30.11 23.97
C THR A 598 16.73 -30.44 22.54
N HIS A 599 16.60 -29.48 21.61
CA HIS A 599 17.01 -29.63 20.23
C HIS A 599 17.13 -28.25 19.56
N ILE A 600 17.88 -28.20 18.45
CA ILE A 600 17.98 -27.02 17.58
C ILE A 600 17.58 -27.41 16.16
N VAL A 601 16.72 -26.60 15.54
CA VAL A 601 16.36 -26.72 14.12
C VAL A 601 16.83 -25.47 13.37
N PRO A 602 17.88 -25.54 12.54
CA PRO A 602 18.30 -24.42 11.71
C PRO A 602 17.31 -24.18 10.57
N ILE A 603 16.91 -22.92 10.37
CA ILE A 603 16.06 -22.52 9.25
C ILE A 603 16.66 -21.29 8.59
N VAL A 604 17.23 -21.47 7.40
CA VAL A 604 17.71 -20.36 6.57
C VAL A 604 16.52 -19.52 6.11
N LEU A 605 16.73 -18.21 6.06
CA LEU A 605 15.77 -17.22 5.61
C LEU A 605 15.09 -17.65 4.31
N HIS A 606 13.76 -17.51 4.30
CA HIS A 606 12.91 -17.87 3.18
C HIS A 606 12.11 -16.65 2.70
N LEU A 607 12.25 -16.32 1.41
CA LEU A 607 11.81 -15.07 0.80
C LEU A 607 10.82 -15.35 -0.34
N ARG A 608 9.53 -15.44 -0.01
CA ARG A 608 8.47 -15.65 -1.02
C ARG A 608 8.26 -14.41 -1.88
N LYS A 609 8.05 -14.63 -3.19
CA LYS A 609 7.73 -13.57 -4.15
C LYS A 609 6.40 -12.91 -3.81
N GLY A 610 6.36 -11.58 -3.90
CA GLY A 610 5.17 -10.77 -3.76
C GLY A 610 4.93 -10.19 -2.37
N GLY A 611 5.95 -10.10 -1.53
CA GLY A 611 5.82 -9.46 -0.22
C GLY A 611 7.12 -9.56 0.55
N SER A 612 7.35 -10.70 1.19
CA SER A 612 8.49 -10.85 2.11
C SER A 612 9.84 -10.73 1.42
N ARG A 613 9.99 -11.21 0.17
CA ARG A 613 11.24 -11.04 -0.58
C ARG A 613 11.53 -9.60 -0.92
N GLU A 614 10.55 -8.89 -1.47
CA GLU A 614 10.74 -7.51 -1.91
C GLU A 614 11.01 -6.59 -0.71
N TRP A 615 10.31 -6.82 0.42
CA TRP A 615 10.56 -6.13 1.68
C TRP A 615 11.96 -6.43 2.23
N PHE A 616 12.34 -7.70 2.31
CA PHE A 616 13.66 -8.08 2.84
C PHE A 616 14.79 -7.60 1.94
N MET A 617 14.65 -7.68 0.61
CA MET A 617 15.65 -7.18 -0.34
C MET A 617 15.80 -5.64 -0.27
N ALA A 618 14.74 -4.91 0.09
CA ALA A 618 14.82 -3.47 0.34
C ALA A 618 15.54 -3.15 1.67
N TRP A 619 15.24 -3.89 2.73
CA TRP A 619 15.99 -3.82 4.00
C TRP A 619 17.48 -4.15 3.77
N LEU A 620 17.76 -5.20 3.03
CA LEU A 620 19.11 -5.62 2.68
C LEU A 620 19.83 -4.54 1.85
N ALA A 621 19.14 -3.91 0.89
CA ALA A 621 19.74 -2.82 0.12
C ALA A 621 20.01 -1.55 0.94
N ASP A 622 19.31 -1.34 2.06
CA ASP A 622 19.54 -0.23 2.99
C ASP A 622 20.67 -0.53 3.98
N LYS A 623 20.64 -1.72 4.60
CA LYS A 623 21.53 -2.10 5.70
C LYS A 623 22.81 -2.78 5.25
N HIS A 624 22.74 -3.54 4.17
CA HIS A 624 23.83 -4.38 3.64
C HIS A 624 23.86 -4.34 2.09
N PRO A 625 24.02 -3.14 1.47
CA PRO A 625 23.98 -2.98 0.01
C PRO A 625 24.97 -3.89 -0.73
N GLU A 626 26.12 -4.19 -0.11
CA GLU A 626 27.15 -5.10 -0.59
C GLU A 626 26.66 -6.54 -0.78
N LEU A 627 25.63 -6.96 -0.03
CA LEU A 627 25.06 -8.30 -0.09
C LEU A 627 23.94 -8.43 -1.13
N VAL A 628 23.43 -7.32 -1.67
CA VAL A 628 22.32 -7.33 -2.65
C VAL A 628 22.63 -8.20 -3.88
N PRO A 629 23.82 -8.14 -4.51
CA PRO A 629 24.13 -9.01 -5.65
C PRO A 629 24.06 -10.49 -5.27
N ARG A 630 24.62 -10.86 -4.11
CA ARG A 630 24.62 -12.25 -3.62
C ARG A 630 23.22 -12.76 -3.30
N TYR A 631 22.37 -11.91 -2.73
CA TYR A 631 20.98 -12.29 -2.47
C TYR A 631 20.13 -12.40 -3.74
N ARG A 632 20.43 -11.62 -4.78
CA ARG A 632 19.80 -11.82 -6.10
C ARG A 632 20.16 -13.17 -6.70
N GLU A 633 21.39 -13.64 -6.48
CA GLU A 633 21.82 -14.98 -6.87
C GLU A 633 21.10 -16.05 -6.05
N LEU A 634 21.11 -15.94 -4.72
CA LEU A 634 20.47 -16.92 -3.82
C LEU A 634 18.94 -17.03 -3.99
N TYR A 635 18.24 -15.90 -4.19
CA TYR A 635 16.77 -15.82 -4.16
C TYR A 635 16.13 -15.33 -5.48
N GLY A 636 16.92 -15.26 -6.57
CA GLY A 636 16.43 -14.83 -7.88
C GLY A 636 15.41 -15.82 -8.47
N ALA A 637 15.76 -17.10 -8.46
CA ALA A 637 14.97 -18.17 -9.05
C ALA A 637 13.77 -18.59 -8.19
N GLY A 638 13.89 -18.61 -6.86
CA GLY A 638 12.89 -19.18 -5.96
C GLY A 638 12.81 -18.49 -4.60
N ALA A 639 11.94 -19.02 -3.74
CA ALA A 639 11.74 -18.48 -2.39
C ALA A 639 12.76 -18.99 -1.36
N TYR A 640 13.37 -20.14 -1.64
CA TYR A 640 14.38 -20.76 -0.78
C TYR A 640 15.77 -20.48 -1.35
N ALA A 641 16.77 -20.36 -0.47
CA ALA A 641 18.17 -20.42 -0.87
C ALA A 641 18.46 -21.79 -1.53
N PRO A 642 19.51 -21.92 -2.37
CA PRO A 642 19.88 -23.22 -2.94
C PRO A 642 20.08 -24.30 -1.89
N THR A 643 19.71 -25.55 -2.19
CA THR A 643 19.78 -26.67 -1.23
C THR A 643 21.17 -26.84 -0.62
N ALA A 644 22.22 -26.74 -1.45
CA ALA A 644 23.60 -26.82 -0.98
C ALA A 644 23.94 -25.77 0.09
N TYR A 645 23.44 -24.53 -0.06
CA TYR A 645 23.63 -23.47 0.93
C TYR A 645 22.91 -23.78 2.25
N GLN A 646 21.69 -24.31 2.16
CA GLN A 646 20.92 -24.71 3.34
C GLN A 646 21.60 -25.86 4.10
N GLU A 647 22.12 -26.85 3.37
CA GLU A 647 22.84 -28.00 3.95
C GLU A 647 24.14 -27.57 4.63
N GLU A 648 24.90 -26.66 4.02
CA GLU A 648 26.12 -26.12 4.59
C GLU A 648 25.87 -25.39 5.93
N VAL A 649 24.91 -24.45 5.95
CA VAL A 649 24.54 -23.72 7.17
C VAL A 649 24.01 -24.68 8.23
N SER A 650 23.16 -25.63 7.83
CA SER A 650 22.58 -26.61 8.76
C SER A 650 23.64 -27.53 9.36
N GLY A 651 24.62 -27.98 8.56
CA GLY A 651 25.73 -28.81 9.03
C GLY A 651 26.60 -28.10 10.07
N ARG A 652 26.89 -26.81 9.87
CA ARG A 652 27.62 -25.99 10.84
C ARG A 652 26.87 -25.86 12.17
N VAL A 653 25.58 -25.54 12.12
CA VAL A 653 24.72 -25.45 13.32
C VAL A 653 24.66 -26.80 14.05
N GLN A 654 24.44 -27.90 13.32
CA GLN A 654 24.32 -29.23 13.91
C GLN A 654 25.63 -29.73 14.54
N GLY A 655 26.77 -29.48 13.87
CA GLY A 655 28.09 -29.83 14.42
C GLY A 655 28.39 -29.11 15.73
N LEU A 656 28.07 -27.82 15.80
CA LEU A 656 28.20 -27.03 17.04
C LEU A 656 27.20 -27.49 18.11
N ALA A 657 25.95 -27.78 17.74
CA ALA A 657 24.94 -28.28 18.66
C ALA A 657 25.38 -29.61 19.32
N GLN A 658 25.97 -30.52 18.53
CA GLN A 658 26.54 -31.77 19.03
C GLN A 658 27.74 -31.52 19.96
N ARG A 659 28.62 -30.58 19.60
CA ARG A 659 29.80 -30.20 20.40
C ARG A 659 29.42 -29.60 21.76
N PHE A 660 28.41 -28.73 21.78
CA PHE A 660 27.90 -28.10 23.00
C PHE A 660 26.88 -28.96 23.76
N GLY A 661 26.54 -30.14 23.24
CA GLY A 661 25.69 -31.11 23.94
C GLY A 661 24.20 -30.75 23.96
N VAL A 662 23.74 -29.95 23.00
CA VAL A 662 22.30 -29.71 22.79
C VAL A 662 21.60 -31.05 22.58
N GLY A 663 20.53 -31.31 23.32
CA GLY A 663 19.79 -32.57 23.26
C GLY A 663 20.44 -33.77 23.95
N ARG A 664 21.54 -33.58 24.72
CA ARG A 664 22.09 -34.64 25.59
C ARG A 664 21.42 -34.73 26.97
N ALA A 665 20.59 -33.76 27.34
CA ALA A 665 19.79 -33.81 28.56
C ALA A 665 18.51 -34.64 28.32
N THR A 666 18.45 -35.84 28.89
CA THR A 666 17.19 -36.54 29.13
C THR A 666 17.15 -37.04 30.58
N PRO A 667 16.01 -36.83 31.24
CA PRO A 667 15.33 -37.96 31.86
C PRO A 667 13.82 -37.93 31.59
N HIS A 668 13.43 -38.17 30.33
CA HIS A 668 12.45 -39.19 29.98
C HIS A 668 12.45 -39.32 28.46
N GLU A 669 12.75 -40.53 27.98
CA GLU A 669 12.85 -40.89 26.57
C GLU A 669 11.70 -40.29 25.78
N ALA A 670 12.03 -39.52 24.75
CA ALA A 670 11.07 -39.09 23.75
C ALA A 670 10.20 -40.29 23.37
N ARG A 671 8.91 -40.25 23.76
CA ARG A 671 7.89 -41.18 23.29
C ARG A 671 7.75 -40.98 21.78
N ARG A 672 8.69 -41.53 21.01
CA ARG A 672 8.41 -42.02 19.67
C ARG A 672 7.92 -43.45 19.85
N VAL A 673 6.64 -43.59 20.14
CA VAL A 673 5.95 -44.84 19.86
C VAL A 673 5.93 -44.96 18.34
N ALA A 674 6.73 -45.89 17.80
CA ALA A 674 6.51 -46.37 16.45
C ALA A 674 5.04 -46.84 16.33
N PRO A 675 4.38 -46.74 15.17
CA PRO A 675 3.00 -47.19 15.02
C PRO A 675 2.92 -48.71 15.19
N GLY A 676 2.82 -49.15 16.44
CA GLY A 676 2.54 -50.52 16.82
C GLY A 676 1.03 -50.70 16.85
N PHE A 677 0.44 -51.00 15.70
CA PHE A 677 -0.84 -51.71 15.73
C PHE A 677 -0.59 -53.04 16.44
N PRO A 678 -1.41 -53.43 17.43
CA PRO A 678 -1.48 -54.84 17.79
C PRO A 678 -1.92 -55.57 16.50
N GLN A 679 -1.09 -56.49 15.99
CA GLN A 679 -1.63 -57.47 15.06
C GLN A 679 -2.75 -58.20 15.82
N PRO A 680 -3.93 -58.39 15.21
CA PRO A 680 -4.95 -59.22 15.84
C PRO A 680 -4.34 -60.60 16.07
N GLU A 681 -4.29 -61.04 17.33
CA GLU A 681 -4.06 -62.44 17.65
C GLU A 681 -5.14 -63.23 16.92
N GLN A 682 -4.72 -63.99 15.91
CA GLN A 682 -5.55 -64.97 15.27
C GLN A 682 -5.78 -66.09 16.29
N LEU A 683 -6.88 -66.01 17.05
CA LEU A 683 -7.38 -67.10 17.85
C LEU A 683 -7.65 -68.29 16.92
N THR A 684 -6.75 -69.27 16.92
CA THR A 684 -7.02 -70.59 16.36
C THR A 684 -8.04 -71.27 17.26
N LEU A 685 -9.21 -71.56 16.69
CA LEU A 685 -10.21 -72.43 17.30
C LEU A 685 -9.62 -73.84 17.49
N THR A 686 -9.42 -74.22 18.74
CA THR A 686 -9.53 -75.61 19.24
C THR A 686 -10.16 -75.58 20.61
#